data_AF-C1H1G9-F1
#
_entry.id   AF-C1H1G9-F1
#
_cell.length_a   1.000
_cell.length_b   1.000
_cell.length_c   1.000
_cell.angle_alpha   90.00
_cell.angle_beta   90.00
_cell.angle_gamma   90.00
#
_symmetry.space_group_name_H-M   'P 1'
#
loop_
_entity.id
_entity.type
_entity.pdbx_description
1 polymer ?
#
loop_
_entity_poly.entity_id
_entity_poly.type
_entity_poly.pdbx_seq_one_letter_code
_entity_poly.pdbx_strand_id
1 'polypeptide(L)'
;MATDVPDAHSLQSWHEAFQHPILTVRRVEQELRRDIASNKDKLRSLVGVRYRELLGTAQTIVEMNDEIQEVETKLSNIGRRCNSRLIEMQSDTGDLDRGVDDRAIAAQLALLHNCISTSYRLFRKHGSNLLIAKLLVISRLLHKTLSQSNCAPVFLENLRNQLASLRRSLMKRIDRRLAAPNHSTQEIIETMSAYCLATSSSSTDVLRHFHQVRLEAIESELLREGPSFTNIEESLKMFLQTLQRTSELLSGSLSDALGKLTTHPVLSDPDVRKLDSLGIVVFKRWVSNDIKNFTPWVKHTNPSKLETGKTIKDWSREAFGKLTNGMCKNLERSQNLKEILILRRNLLNIWLPIQSSTPCHSSLEILQGLCGAVNKQLITTLHSQAEGLTLLGHGISSTIMNWSDAEEQVSVPSLWNHDVTFLDYSAGATAFKQEIINRTLGRDSKVLQISESYHAWLSGVEDCKDMIDELQKIRWDDIIEDDEDEDVLQNTVGILSQDDPSLLQKEFEATLTKSYSALQTSLHSALANMAGLNRGRQAAFMLRVIREFRGHLPSGLSSEDHLFADDLVPKLHEILANDIGSKLSPSILTRAVEHGRGVGCAGRTFWEGNPPLPTQPSPAAFKLLKKLVTMMKQQGPDLWNVAAADMVKIRLHKIFAARISTVIEKGVSGSSPPDSKDNTQGQPPNGETPDGDKVATGTTTESDDSAPVADVSPEVVRDRKIQLLFDVLYLGEALALRDALDFQGEDELRSTIGLISKNVDFDGDAELETLKKRAQEYWKQTQLLFGLLG
;
A
#
# COMPACT_ATOMS: atom_id res chain seq x y z
N MET A 1 -72.29 -11.28 43.73
CA MET A 1 -72.76 -10.23 44.66
C MET A 1 -72.03 -10.34 45.98
N ALA A 2 -70.69 -10.29 45.96
CA ALA A 2 -69.88 -10.24 47.17
C ALA A 2 -69.81 -8.76 47.58
N THR A 3 -70.73 -8.35 48.46
CA THR A 3 -70.76 -7.02 49.05
C THR A 3 -69.42 -6.73 49.72
N ASP A 4 -68.78 -5.63 49.33
CA ASP A 4 -67.54 -5.11 49.92
C ASP A 4 -67.61 -5.19 51.44
N VAL A 5 -66.64 -5.88 52.01
CA VAL A 5 -66.50 -5.95 53.47
C VAL A 5 -65.81 -4.68 53.90
N PRO A 6 -66.45 -3.85 54.75
CA PRO A 6 -65.87 -2.60 55.20
C PRO A 6 -64.57 -2.90 55.94
N ASP A 7 -63.51 -2.19 55.55
CA ASP A 7 -62.21 -2.26 56.20
C ASP A 7 -62.35 -1.75 57.64
N ALA A 8 -61.88 -2.54 58.61
CA ALA A 8 -62.07 -2.24 60.03
C ALA A 8 -61.44 -0.91 60.46
N HIS A 9 -60.43 -0.43 59.74
CA HIS A 9 -59.77 0.86 59.97
C HIS A 9 -60.60 2.06 59.49
N SER A 10 -61.59 1.85 58.62
CA SER A 10 -62.43 2.91 58.07
C SER A 10 -63.64 3.25 58.95
N LEU A 11 -63.98 2.40 59.92
CA LEU A 11 -65.15 2.56 60.79
C LEU A 11 -64.86 3.62 61.85
N GLN A 12 -65.65 4.70 61.86
CA GLN A 12 -65.44 5.80 62.82
C GLN A 12 -65.94 5.43 64.23
N SER A 13 -66.85 4.47 64.32
CA SER A 13 -67.31 3.92 65.59
C SER A 13 -67.61 2.43 65.46
N TRP A 14 -67.47 1.70 66.56
CA TRP A 14 -67.79 0.26 66.60
C TRP A 14 -69.25 -0.04 66.25
N HIS A 15 -70.16 0.92 66.44
CA HIS A 15 -71.59 0.79 66.12
C HIS A 15 -71.83 0.67 64.60
N GLU A 16 -70.97 1.29 63.78
CA GLU A 16 -71.08 1.30 62.31
C GLU A 16 -70.84 -0.09 61.72
N ALA A 17 -69.99 -0.91 62.38
CA ALA A 17 -69.79 -2.31 62.01
C ALA A 17 -71.11 -3.11 62.03
N PHE A 18 -71.97 -2.86 63.02
CA PHE A 18 -73.22 -3.60 63.23
C PHE A 18 -74.36 -3.20 62.28
N GLN A 19 -74.18 -2.16 61.45
CA GLN A 19 -75.15 -1.82 60.40
C GLN A 19 -75.08 -2.78 59.20
N HIS A 20 -73.98 -3.55 59.08
CA HIS A 20 -73.82 -4.54 58.03
C HIS A 20 -74.46 -5.89 58.40
N PRO A 21 -74.82 -6.74 57.41
CA PRO A 21 -75.36 -8.07 57.66
C PRO A 21 -74.46 -8.90 58.59
N ILE A 22 -75.04 -9.77 59.42
CA ILE A 22 -74.32 -10.56 60.44
C ILE A 22 -73.11 -11.31 59.86
N LEU A 23 -73.20 -11.81 58.63
CA LEU A 23 -72.09 -12.48 57.95
C LEU A 23 -70.90 -11.54 57.70
N THR A 24 -71.16 -10.28 57.30
CA THR A 24 -70.16 -9.24 57.10
C THR A 24 -69.50 -8.87 58.43
N VAL A 25 -70.31 -8.68 59.49
CA VAL A 25 -69.81 -8.42 60.86
C VAL A 25 -68.89 -9.54 61.33
N ARG A 26 -69.26 -10.80 61.10
CA ARG A 26 -68.45 -11.97 61.47
C ARG A 26 -67.13 -12.03 60.70
N ARG A 27 -67.11 -11.55 59.45
CA ARG A 27 -65.88 -11.45 58.66
C ARG A 27 -64.97 -10.34 59.18
N VAL A 28 -65.52 -9.16 59.49
CA VAL A 28 -64.79 -8.06 60.14
C VAL A 28 -64.23 -8.49 61.50
N GLU A 29 -64.99 -9.27 62.28
CA GLU A 29 -64.53 -9.83 63.56
C GLU A 29 -63.33 -10.79 63.36
N GLN A 30 -63.40 -11.69 62.38
CA GLN A 30 -62.28 -12.59 62.06
C GLN A 30 -61.04 -11.85 61.59
N GLU A 31 -61.21 -10.79 60.79
CA GLU A 31 -60.14 -9.92 60.32
C GLU A 31 -59.48 -9.16 61.47
N LEU A 32 -60.27 -8.53 62.34
CA LEU A 32 -59.80 -7.89 63.57
C LEU A 32 -59.04 -8.86 64.49
N ARG A 33 -59.53 -10.10 64.67
CA ARG A 33 -58.80 -11.11 65.46
C ARG A 33 -57.47 -11.48 64.83
N ARG A 34 -57.40 -11.57 63.51
CA ARG A 34 -56.17 -11.85 62.77
C ARG A 34 -55.18 -10.70 62.90
N ASP A 35 -55.65 -9.45 62.83
CA ASP A 35 -54.83 -8.26 63.02
C ASP A 35 -54.36 -8.10 64.46
N ILE A 36 -55.19 -8.40 65.45
CA ILE A 36 -54.79 -8.42 66.86
C ILE A 36 -53.71 -9.49 67.07
N ALA A 37 -53.85 -10.68 66.49
CA ALA A 37 -52.83 -11.72 66.58
C ALA A 37 -51.52 -11.29 65.91
N SER A 38 -51.60 -10.72 64.71
CA SER A 38 -50.46 -10.18 63.96
C SER A 38 -49.75 -9.05 64.72
N ASN A 39 -50.50 -8.10 65.28
CA ASN A 39 -49.96 -7.01 66.07
C ASN A 39 -49.36 -7.50 67.39
N LYS A 40 -49.96 -8.52 68.02
CA LYS A 40 -49.40 -9.16 69.22
C LYS A 40 -48.06 -9.83 68.94
N ASP A 41 -47.91 -10.49 67.79
CA ASP A 41 -46.65 -11.11 67.38
C ASP A 41 -45.61 -10.07 66.96
N LYS A 42 -46.00 -9.00 66.26
CA LYS A 42 -45.13 -7.83 65.99
C LYS A 42 -44.67 -7.15 67.28
N LEU A 43 -45.55 -6.97 68.26
CA LEU A 43 -45.18 -6.41 69.57
C LEU A 43 -44.21 -7.33 70.31
N ARG A 44 -44.42 -8.65 70.28
CA ARG A 44 -43.47 -9.60 70.88
C ARG A 44 -42.11 -9.57 70.20
N SER A 45 -42.06 -9.50 68.87
CA SER A 45 -40.79 -9.42 68.15
C SER A 45 -40.09 -8.09 68.42
N LEU A 46 -40.82 -6.97 68.38
CA LEU A 46 -40.25 -5.64 68.64
C LEU A 46 -39.73 -5.51 70.07
N VAL A 47 -40.52 -5.93 71.07
CA VAL A 47 -40.12 -5.89 72.47
C VAL A 47 -38.97 -6.87 72.72
N GLY A 48 -38.99 -8.05 72.11
CA GLY A 48 -37.90 -9.03 72.20
C GLY A 48 -36.59 -8.54 71.59
N VAL A 49 -36.65 -7.88 70.44
CA VAL A 49 -35.48 -7.24 69.80
C VAL A 49 -34.96 -6.10 70.68
N ARG A 50 -35.84 -5.21 71.15
CA ARG A 50 -35.42 -4.09 72.03
C ARG A 50 -34.85 -4.55 73.36
N TYR A 51 -35.38 -5.59 73.98
CA TYR A 51 -34.78 -6.17 75.19
C TYR A 51 -33.39 -6.76 74.92
N ARG A 52 -33.19 -7.39 73.75
CA ARG A 52 -31.89 -7.95 73.34
C ARG A 52 -30.88 -6.85 73.03
N GLU A 53 -31.30 -5.78 72.36
CA GLU A 53 -30.48 -4.58 72.14
C GLU A 53 -30.11 -3.91 73.46
N LEU A 54 -31.05 -3.81 74.41
CA LEU A 54 -30.78 -3.24 75.73
C LEU A 54 -29.76 -4.09 76.51
N LEU A 55 -29.91 -5.42 76.48
CA LEU A 55 -28.94 -6.35 77.09
C LEU A 55 -27.58 -6.30 76.39
N GLY A 56 -27.55 -6.23 75.05
CA GLY A 56 -26.31 -6.08 74.30
C GLY A 56 -25.62 -4.74 74.60
N THR A 57 -26.39 -3.66 74.76
CA THR A 57 -25.86 -2.36 75.16
C THR A 57 -25.33 -2.41 76.59
N ALA A 58 -26.06 -3.02 77.52
CA ALA A 58 -25.61 -3.20 78.89
C ALA A 58 -24.32 -4.04 78.96
N GLN A 59 -24.22 -5.11 78.17
CA GLN A 59 -23.02 -5.92 78.08
C GLN A 59 -21.85 -5.14 77.46
N THR A 60 -22.10 -4.34 76.42
CA THR A 60 -21.10 -3.44 75.84
C THR A 60 -20.59 -2.42 76.87
N ILE A 61 -21.48 -1.90 77.74
CA ILE A 61 -21.09 -0.99 78.83
C ILE A 61 -20.20 -1.70 79.86
N VAL A 62 -20.49 -2.97 80.18
CA VAL A 62 -19.66 -3.77 81.09
C VAL A 62 -18.30 -4.05 80.46
N GLU A 63 -18.25 -4.47 79.20
CA GLU A 63 -17.00 -4.71 78.46
C GLU A 63 -16.17 -3.43 78.35
N MET A 64 -16.80 -2.29 78.03
CA MET A 64 -16.14 -0.99 78.05
C MET A 64 -15.62 -0.61 79.44
N ASN A 65 -16.37 -0.92 80.50
CA ASN A 65 -15.91 -0.64 81.87
C ASN A 65 -14.70 -1.51 82.24
N ASP A 66 -14.68 -2.79 81.84
CA ASP A 66 -13.55 -3.69 82.06
C ASP A 66 -12.31 -3.23 81.26
N GLU A 67 -12.49 -2.82 79.99
CA GLU A 67 -11.43 -2.21 79.19
C GLU A 67 -10.92 -0.90 79.81
N ILE A 68 -11.81 -0.05 80.32
CA ILE A 68 -11.44 1.19 81.02
C ILE A 68 -10.64 0.86 82.28
N GLN A 69 -11.04 -0.15 83.05
CA GLN A 69 -10.26 -0.58 84.22
C GLN A 69 -8.89 -1.16 83.81
N GLU A 70 -8.81 -1.91 82.71
CA GLU A 70 -7.52 -2.38 82.18
C GLU A 70 -6.64 -1.21 81.73
N VAL A 71 -7.22 -0.22 81.06
CA VAL A 71 -6.54 1.02 80.67
C VAL A 71 -6.11 1.82 81.89
N GLU A 72 -6.96 1.96 82.91
CA GLU A 72 -6.65 2.65 84.17
C GLU A 72 -5.56 1.92 84.95
N THR A 73 -5.58 0.59 85.02
CA THR A 73 -4.50 -0.18 85.66
C THR A 73 -3.19 -0.07 84.89
N LYS A 74 -3.22 -0.08 83.55
CA LYS A 74 -2.05 0.20 82.71
C LYS A 74 -1.56 1.63 82.90
N LEU A 75 -2.44 2.63 82.91
CA LEU A 75 -2.09 4.03 83.16
C LEU A 75 -1.58 4.25 84.58
N SER A 76 -2.15 3.58 85.57
CA SER A 76 -1.71 3.63 86.97
C SER A 76 -0.34 2.96 87.12
N ASN A 77 -0.11 1.83 86.44
CA ASN A 77 1.22 1.21 86.38
C ASN A 77 2.24 2.11 85.67
N ILE A 78 1.86 2.76 84.57
CA ILE A 78 2.69 3.77 83.91
C ILE A 78 2.95 4.92 84.86
N GLY A 79 1.95 5.47 85.54
CA GLY A 79 2.08 6.56 86.51
C GLY A 79 2.98 6.19 87.69
N ARG A 80 2.88 4.96 88.20
CA ARG A 80 3.76 4.43 89.26
C ARG A 80 5.21 4.27 88.78
N ARG A 81 5.42 3.82 87.55
CA ARG A 81 6.76 3.68 86.94
C ARG A 81 7.34 5.02 86.49
N CYS A 82 6.48 5.97 86.13
CA CYS A 82 6.80 7.35 85.79
C CYS A 82 6.80 8.25 87.01
N ASN A 83 7.19 7.72 88.17
CA ASN A 83 7.43 8.55 89.34
C ASN A 83 8.54 9.53 88.96
N SER A 84 8.31 10.85 89.09
CA SER A 84 9.28 11.85 88.64
C SER A 84 10.64 11.60 89.27
N ARG A 85 10.67 11.09 90.51
CA ARG A 85 11.89 10.65 91.19
C ARG A 85 12.55 9.42 90.60
N LEU A 86 11.82 8.44 90.05
CA LEU A 86 12.45 7.30 89.37
C LEU A 86 12.98 7.70 87.98
N ILE A 87 12.24 8.59 87.28
CA ILE A 87 12.69 9.18 86.02
C ILE A 87 13.90 10.08 86.28
N GLU A 88 13.85 10.95 87.30
CA GLU A 88 14.96 11.80 87.75
C GLU A 88 16.11 10.95 88.25
N MET A 89 15.91 9.94 89.09
CA MET A 89 16.98 9.06 89.58
C MET A 89 17.63 8.23 88.47
N GLN A 90 16.89 7.84 87.41
CA GLN A 90 17.49 7.27 86.21
C GLN A 90 18.08 8.31 85.25
N SER A 91 17.69 9.57 85.39
CA SER A 91 18.29 10.70 84.68
C SER A 91 19.30 11.47 85.54
N ASP A 92 19.61 11.03 86.75
CA ASP A 92 20.47 11.73 87.70
C ASP A 92 21.93 11.45 87.35
N THR A 93 22.34 12.20 86.32
CA THR A 93 23.48 13.11 86.28
C THR A 93 24.92 12.59 86.43
N GLY A 94 25.16 11.34 86.82
CA GLY A 94 26.52 10.80 86.92
C GLY A 94 27.09 10.19 85.64
N ASP A 95 26.31 9.33 84.98
CA ASP A 95 26.77 8.53 83.83
C ASP A 95 26.27 9.07 82.48
N LEU A 96 25.54 10.20 82.50
CA LEU A 96 25.01 10.81 81.28
C LEU A 96 26.14 11.21 80.32
N ASP A 97 27.22 11.80 80.81
CA ASP A 97 28.25 12.39 79.95
C ASP A 97 29.03 11.32 79.17
N ARG A 98 29.25 10.15 79.78
CA ARG A 98 29.93 9.03 79.09
C ARG A 98 29.09 8.42 77.97
N GLY A 99 27.76 8.61 78.00
CA GLY A 99 26.83 8.06 77.01
C GLY A 99 26.17 9.09 76.10
N VAL A 100 26.47 10.40 76.22
CA VAL A 100 25.88 11.43 75.34
C VAL A 100 26.20 11.13 73.88
N ASP A 101 27.46 10.79 73.60
CA ASP A 101 27.92 10.46 72.26
C ASP A 101 27.24 9.19 71.72
N ASP A 102 27.15 8.14 72.53
CA ASP A 102 26.45 6.89 72.15
C ASP A 102 24.96 7.12 71.89
N ARG A 103 24.29 7.93 72.71
CA ARG A 103 22.87 8.30 72.51
C ARG A 103 22.69 9.18 71.28
N ALA A 104 23.62 10.10 71.01
CA ALA A 104 23.60 10.91 69.80
C ALA A 104 23.77 10.05 68.55
N ILE A 105 24.72 9.12 68.57
CA ILE A 105 24.94 8.14 67.50
C ILE A 105 23.69 7.27 67.30
N ALA A 106 23.12 6.72 68.38
CA ALA A 106 21.90 5.90 68.32
C ALA A 106 20.68 6.68 67.78
N ALA A 107 20.50 7.92 68.23
CA ALA A 107 19.44 8.81 67.74
C ALA A 107 19.60 9.15 66.26
N GLN A 108 20.81 9.45 65.81
CA GLN A 108 21.11 9.75 64.40
C GLN A 108 20.96 8.50 63.52
N LEU A 109 21.33 7.32 64.00
CA LEU A 109 21.10 6.04 63.33
C LEU A 109 19.60 5.72 63.21
N ALA A 110 18.83 5.89 64.29
CA ALA A 110 17.38 5.68 64.28
C ALA A 110 16.68 6.65 63.31
N LEU A 111 17.06 7.94 63.33
CA LEU A 111 16.55 8.93 62.40
C LEU A 111 16.90 8.56 60.94
N LEU A 112 18.13 8.12 60.67
CA LEU A 112 18.56 7.67 59.35
C LEU A 112 17.71 6.48 58.86
N HIS A 113 17.51 5.46 59.70
CA HIS A 113 16.62 4.34 59.39
C HIS A 113 15.17 4.79 59.12
N ASN A 114 14.65 5.73 59.91
CA ASN A 114 13.30 6.27 59.71
C ASN A 114 13.18 7.08 58.41
N CYS A 115 14.22 7.83 58.02
CA CYS A 115 14.26 8.53 56.74
C CYS A 115 14.23 7.54 55.57
N ILE A 116 15.00 6.45 55.65
CA ILE A 116 15.04 5.39 54.63
C ILE A 116 13.69 4.69 54.53
N SER A 117 13.11 4.24 55.65
CA SER A 117 11.82 3.53 55.67
C SER A 117 10.67 4.42 55.19
N THR A 118 10.65 5.68 55.62
CA THR A 118 9.67 6.68 55.16
C THR A 118 9.82 6.96 53.67
N SER A 119 11.05 7.01 53.15
CA SER A 119 11.30 7.17 51.70
C SER A 119 10.73 6.00 50.89
N TYR A 120 10.98 4.75 51.31
CA TYR A 120 10.36 3.58 50.68
C TYR A 120 8.82 3.63 50.73
N ARG A 121 8.24 4.08 51.85
CA ARG A 121 6.79 4.26 51.98
C ARG A 121 6.26 5.34 51.01
N LEU A 122 6.98 6.44 50.84
CA LEU A 122 6.62 7.50 49.89
C LEU A 122 6.72 7.02 48.44
N PHE A 123 7.70 6.19 48.10
CA PHE A 123 7.76 5.54 46.80
C PHE A 123 6.52 4.67 46.54
N ARG A 124 6.12 3.84 47.52
CA ARG A 124 4.92 2.98 47.41
C ARG A 124 3.62 3.77 47.28
N LYS A 125 3.48 4.89 48.01
CA LYS A 125 2.30 5.76 47.97
C LYS A 125 2.29 6.76 46.81
N HIS A 126 3.29 6.70 45.91
CA HIS A 126 3.48 7.70 44.85
C HIS A 126 3.51 9.16 45.36
N GLY A 127 4.08 9.39 46.54
CA GLY A 127 4.20 10.72 47.16
C GLY A 127 5.10 11.69 46.38
N SER A 128 5.22 12.92 46.86
CA SER A 128 6.01 13.99 46.24
C SER A 128 7.49 13.62 46.06
N ASN A 129 8.04 13.93 44.89
CA ASN A 129 9.45 13.63 44.58
C ASN A 129 10.37 14.54 45.38
N LEU A 130 9.94 15.79 45.59
CA LEU A 130 10.69 16.77 46.35
C LEU A 130 10.87 16.35 47.82
N LEU A 131 9.83 15.77 48.43
CA LEU A 131 9.91 15.28 49.81
C LEU A 131 10.90 14.12 49.92
N ILE A 132 10.91 13.20 48.96
CA ILE A 132 11.89 12.11 48.92
C ILE A 132 13.30 12.69 48.76
N ALA A 133 13.50 13.70 47.91
CA ALA A 133 14.79 14.36 47.75
C ALA A 133 15.26 15.05 49.05
N LYS A 134 14.35 15.72 49.79
CA LYS A 134 14.64 16.30 51.12
C LYS A 134 15.11 15.24 52.11
N LEU A 135 14.42 14.09 52.17
CA LEU A 135 14.83 12.96 53.03
C LEU A 135 16.16 12.35 52.61
N LEU A 136 16.46 12.30 51.30
CA LEU A 136 17.76 11.86 50.79
C LEU A 136 18.90 12.81 51.21
N VAL A 137 18.66 14.12 51.23
CA VAL A 137 19.66 15.08 51.71
C VAL A 137 19.89 14.92 53.20
N ILE A 138 18.83 14.81 54.01
CA ILE A 138 18.95 14.58 55.45
C ILE A 138 19.71 13.28 55.74
N SER A 139 19.34 12.20 55.07
CA SER A 139 20.00 10.90 55.24
C SER A 139 21.45 10.90 54.78
N ARG A 140 21.80 11.63 53.70
CA ARG A 140 23.20 11.84 53.28
C ARG A 140 24.01 12.58 54.35
N LEU A 141 23.43 13.62 54.97
CA LEU A 141 24.11 14.38 56.02
C LEU A 141 24.30 13.54 57.29
N LEU A 142 23.25 12.83 57.73
CA LEU A 142 23.33 11.90 58.86
C LEU A 142 24.37 10.81 58.62
N HIS A 143 24.36 10.20 57.43
CA HIS A 143 25.37 9.21 57.08
C HIS A 143 26.78 9.79 57.09
N LYS A 144 26.98 11.03 56.59
CA LYS A 144 28.29 11.69 56.63
C LYS A 144 28.77 11.87 58.07
N THR A 145 27.94 12.39 58.97
CA THR A 145 28.28 12.57 60.38
C THR A 145 28.57 11.24 61.07
N LEU A 146 27.76 10.22 60.83
CA LEU A 146 27.95 8.87 61.38
C LEU A 146 29.18 8.14 60.82
N SER A 147 29.57 8.42 59.57
CA SER A 147 30.79 7.85 58.98
C SER A 147 32.08 8.50 59.49
N GLN A 148 31.97 9.68 60.09
CA GLN A 148 33.09 10.42 60.67
C GLN A 148 33.28 10.13 62.16
N SER A 149 32.33 9.45 62.82
CA SER A 149 32.47 9.08 64.23
C SER A 149 33.37 7.84 64.39
N ASN A 150 34.13 7.79 65.48
CA ASN A 150 35.07 6.69 65.77
C ASN A 150 34.38 5.32 65.93
N CYS A 151 33.09 5.30 66.25
CA CYS A 151 32.27 4.10 66.47
C CYS A 151 31.33 3.81 65.29
N ALA A 152 31.81 3.90 64.04
CA ALA A 152 30.98 3.62 62.86
C ALA A 152 30.60 2.12 62.81
N PRO A 153 29.31 1.76 62.92
CA PRO A 153 28.90 0.36 62.92
C PRO A 153 29.00 -0.26 61.53
N VAL A 154 29.33 -1.56 61.44
CA VAL A 154 29.54 -2.28 60.16
C VAL A 154 28.31 -2.22 59.24
N PHE A 155 27.10 -2.18 59.80
CA PHE A 155 25.86 -2.11 59.02
C PHE A 155 25.62 -0.74 58.36
N LEU A 156 26.42 0.29 58.68
CA LEU A 156 26.35 1.61 58.05
C LEU A 156 26.58 1.52 56.54
N GLU A 157 27.43 0.58 56.09
CA GLU A 157 27.64 0.34 54.65
C GLU A 157 26.39 -0.25 53.96
N ASN A 158 25.59 -1.05 54.67
CA ASN A 158 24.29 -1.50 54.16
C ASN A 158 23.33 -0.31 54.01
N LEU A 159 23.30 0.62 54.98
CA LEU A 159 22.49 1.84 54.86
C LEU A 159 22.96 2.72 53.71
N ARG A 160 24.27 2.83 53.49
CA ARG A 160 24.84 3.50 52.32
C ARG A 160 24.32 2.91 51.02
N ASN A 161 24.33 1.58 50.90
CA ASN A 161 23.83 0.87 49.73
C ASN A 161 22.32 1.07 49.54
N GLN A 162 21.54 1.11 50.62
CA GLN A 162 20.12 1.43 50.59
C GLN A 162 19.90 2.87 50.11
N LEU A 163 20.67 3.86 50.59
CA LEU A 163 20.61 5.24 50.10
C LEU A 163 20.97 5.34 48.62
N ALA A 164 21.99 4.63 48.17
CA ALA A 164 22.35 4.56 46.76
C ALA A 164 21.23 3.92 45.92
N SER A 165 20.52 2.92 46.45
CA SER A 165 19.35 2.33 45.80
C SER A 165 18.16 3.31 45.73
N LEU A 166 17.87 4.03 46.82
CA LEU A 166 16.81 5.03 46.89
C LEU A 166 17.09 6.19 45.93
N ARG A 167 18.34 6.65 45.86
CA ARG A 167 18.77 7.65 44.88
C ARG A 167 18.51 7.17 43.46
N ARG A 168 18.95 5.96 43.08
CA ARG A 168 18.71 5.40 41.74
C ARG A 168 17.20 5.29 41.44
N SER A 169 16.40 4.85 42.40
CA SER A 169 14.94 4.77 42.25
C SER A 169 14.29 6.14 42.11
N LEU A 170 14.77 7.16 42.84
CA LEU A 170 14.32 8.54 42.70
C LEU A 170 14.65 9.06 41.30
N MET A 171 15.89 8.88 40.83
CA MET A 171 16.30 9.32 39.49
C MET A 171 15.44 8.68 38.40
N LYS A 172 15.26 7.36 38.43
CA LYS A 172 14.37 6.66 37.48
C LYS A 172 12.93 7.19 37.52
N ARG A 173 12.43 7.53 38.71
CA ARG A 173 11.09 8.11 38.88
C ARG A 173 11.01 9.54 38.36
N ILE A 174 12.06 10.33 38.56
CA ILE A 174 12.20 11.68 38.03
C ILE A 174 12.21 11.63 36.50
N ASP A 175 13.06 10.81 35.90
CA ASP A 175 13.19 10.69 34.44
C ASP A 175 11.86 10.28 33.81
N ARG A 176 11.17 9.28 34.38
CA ARG A 176 9.83 8.87 33.93
C ARG A 176 8.80 10.00 34.00
N ARG A 177 8.83 10.82 35.05
CA ARG A 177 7.93 11.97 35.19
C ARG A 177 8.29 13.11 34.25
N LEU A 178 9.57 13.38 34.05
CA LEU A 178 10.03 14.41 33.13
C LEU A 178 9.76 14.01 31.68
N ALA A 179 9.77 12.72 31.34
CA ALA A 179 9.42 12.21 30.02
C ALA A 179 7.91 12.32 29.72
N ALA A 180 7.02 12.11 30.71
CA ALA A 180 5.59 12.05 30.44
C ALA A 180 4.99 13.44 30.05
N PRO A 181 4.13 13.54 29.03
CA PRO A 181 3.52 14.81 28.59
C PRO A 181 2.41 15.32 29.51
N ASN A 182 1.78 14.46 30.32
CA ASN A 182 0.52 14.77 31.01
C ASN A 182 0.65 15.58 32.31
N HIS A 183 1.86 15.90 32.75
CA HIS A 183 2.08 16.57 34.03
C HIS A 183 1.87 18.08 33.94
N SER A 184 1.36 18.70 35.00
CA SER A 184 1.25 20.17 35.04
C SER A 184 2.64 20.81 35.13
N THR A 185 2.77 22.08 34.74
CA THR A 185 4.05 22.80 34.88
C THR A 185 4.53 22.81 36.34
N GLN A 186 3.61 22.94 37.30
CA GLN A 186 3.94 22.91 38.72
C GLN A 186 4.53 21.55 39.17
N GLU A 187 4.01 20.43 38.66
CA GLU A 187 4.56 19.10 38.94
C GLU A 187 5.95 18.88 38.32
N ILE A 188 6.19 19.47 37.14
CA ILE A 188 7.51 19.46 36.50
C ILE A 188 8.48 20.29 37.33
N ILE A 189 8.11 21.49 37.77
CA ILE A 189 8.94 22.33 38.64
C ILE A 189 9.27 21.61 39.95
N GLU A 190 8.30 20.94 40.58
CA GLU A 190 8.55 20.13 41.78
C GLU A 190 9.56 19.01 41.49
N THR A 191 9.42 18.32 40.35
CA THR A 191 10.28 17.21 39.94
C THR A 191 11.69 17.69 39.59
N MET A 192 11.83 18.82 38.91
CA MET A 192 13.11 19.49 38.64
C MET A 192 13.79 19.95 39.93
N SER A 193 13.02 20.50 40.85
CA SER A 193 13.51 20.89 42.18
C SER A 193 14.02 19.68 42.98
N ALA A 194 13.32 18.54 42.88
CA ALA A 194 13.76 17.27 43.45
C ALA A 194 15.07 16.79 42.83
N TYR A 195 15.23 16.93 41.51
CA TYR A 195 16.48 16.62 40.81
C TYR A 195 17.62 17.51 41.30
N CYS A 196 17.45 18.84 41.31
CA CYS A 196 18.44 19.81 41.83
C CYS A 196 18.93 19.39 43.22
N LEU A 197 17.99 19.06 44.11
CA LEU A 197 18.30 18.74 45.50
C LEU A 197 19.02 17.39 45.63
N ALA A 198 18.60 16.38 44.86
CA ALA A 198 19.23 15.06 44.87
C ALA A 198 20.64 15.11 44.27
N THR A 199 20.84 15.79 43.15
CA THR A 199 22.12 15.83 42.41
C THR A 199 23.05 16.96 42.87
N SER A 200 22.53 17.95 43.60
CA SER A 200 23.23 19.21 43.90
C SER A 200 23.59 20.01 42.63
N SER A 201 22.78 19.88 41.57
CA SER A 201 22.96 20.55 40.27
C SER A 201 22.27 21.93 40.21
N SER A 202 22.72 22.79 39.29
CA SER A 202 22.15 24.13 39.07
C SER A 202 20.85 24.12 38.26
N SER A 203 20.13 25.26 38.23
CA SER A 203 18.94 25.42 37.37
C SER A 203 19.23 25.14 35.90
N THR A 204 20.40 25.55 35.38
CA THR A 204 20.82 25.30 34.00
C THR A 204 21.05 23.82 33.72
N ASP A 205 21.61 23.09 34.68
CA ASP A 205 21.91 21.66 34.51
C ASP A 205 20.62 20.83 34.53
N VAL A 206 19.64 21.21 35.34
CA VAL A 206 18.34 20.53 35.38
C VAL A 206 17.52 20.80 34.14
N LEU A 207 17.60 22.01 33.57
CA LEU A 207 17.01 22.31 32.28
C LEU A 207 17.64 21.45 31.17
N ARG A 208 18.98 21.35 31.14
CA ARG A 208 19.67 20.46 30.20
C ARG A 208 19.26 19.00 30.37
N HIS A 209 19.12 18.53 31.61
CA HIS A 209 18.63 17.18 31.89
C HIS A 209 17.18 16.98 31.42
N PHE A 210 16.30 17.95 31.66
CA PHE A 210 14.92 17.93 31.18
C PHE A 210 14.86 17.84 29.65
N HIS A 211 15.63 18.67 28.96
CA HIS A 211 15.78 18.66 27.50
C HIS A 211 16.28 17.33 26.97
N GLN A 212 17.29 16.73 27.62
CA GLN A 212 17.81 15.43 27.24
C GLN A 212 16.76 14.32 27.42
N VAL A 213 16.08 14.27 28.58
CA VAL A 213 15.04 13.27 28.84
C VAL A 213 13.87 13.41 27.87
N ARG A 214 13.48 14.65 27.52
CA ARG A 214 12.43 14.90 26.53
C ARG A 214 12.86 14.47 25.12
N LEU A 215 14.11 14.75 24.75
CA LEU A 215 14.68 14.33 23.46
C LEU A 215 14.70 12.79 23.33
N GLU A 216 15.21 12.10 24.34
CA GLU A 216 15.25 10.63 24.37
C GLU A 216 13.85 10.02 24.31
N ALA A 217 12.88 10.64 25.00
CA ALA A 217 11.50 10.18 24.98
C ALA A 217 10.84 10.37 23.59
N ILE A 218 11.08 11.50 22.92
CA ILE A 218 10.66 11.72 21.53
C ILE A 218 11.28 10.66 20.60
N GLU A 219 12.59 10.41 20.71
CA GLU A 219 13.25 9.38 19.90
C GLU A 219 12.68 7.98 20.17
N SER A 220 12.42 7.64 21.44
CA SER A 220 11.83 6.35 21.81
C SER A 220 10.41 6.17 21.28
N GLU A 221 9.63 7.24 21.24
CA GLU A 221 8.26 7.24 20.75
C GLU A 221 8.23 7.07 19.21
N LEU A 222 9.12 7.75 18.49
CA LEU A 222 9.27 7.59 17.03
C LEU A 222 9.72 6.18 16.62
N LEU A 223 10.47 5.48 17.48
CA LEU A 223 10.91 4.11 17.24
C LEU A 223 9.83 3.07 17.54
N ARG A 224 8.79 3.42 18.30
CA ARG A 224 7.71 2.49 18.66
C ARG A 224 6.86 2.16 17.42
N GLU A 225 6.47 0.89 17.30
CA GLU A 225 5.57 0.44 16.25
C GLU A 225 4.11 0.67 16.68
N GLY A 226 3.31 1.22 15.77
CA GLY A 226 1.88 1.45 15.94
C GLY A 226 1.15 1.17 14.63
N PRO A 227 -0.13 0.76 14.67
CA PRO A 227 -0.92 0.51 13.46
C PRO A 227 -1.16 1.78 12.64
N SER A 228 -0.95 2.95 13.25
CA SER A 228 -1.09 4.26 12.64
C SER A 228 0.13 5.13 12.99
N PHE A 229 0.26 6.26 12.29
CA PHE A 229 1.30 7.25 12.54
C PHE A 229 1.07 8.10 13.82
N THR A 230 0.26 7.62 14.77
CA THR A 230 -0.02 8.30 16.04
C THR A 230 1.23 8.65 16.81
N ASN A 231 2.26 7.80 16.72
CA ASN A 231 3.52 7.99 17.42
C ASN A 231 4.26 9.23 16.91
N ILE A 232 4.14 9.55 15.61
CA ILE A 232 4.70 10.77 15.02
C ILE A 232 3.94 11.99 15.52
N GLU A 233 2.62 11.92 15.57
CA GLU A 233 1.78 13.01 16.11
C GLU A 233 2.05 13.26 17.60
N GLU A 234 2.17 12.22 18.40
CA GLU A 234 2.52 12.30 19.83
C GLU A 234 3.92 12.88 20.02
N SER A 235 4.88 12.50 19.18
CA SER A 235 6.24 13.04 19.18
C SER A 235 6.27 14.52 18.84
N LEU A 236 5.50 14.97 17.84
CA LEU A 236 5.36 16.38 17.50
C LEU A 236 4.70 17.17 18.64
N LYS A 237 3.59 16.66 19.21
CA LYS A 237 2.93 17.27 20.38
C LYS A 237 3.91 17.41 21.55
N MET A 238 4.71 16.38 21.80
CA MET A 238 5.71 16.37 22.87
C MET A 238 6.84 17.38 22.62
N PHE A 239 7.31 17.51 21.38
CA PHE A 239 8.26 18.54 20.97
C PHE A 239 7.71 19.95 21.24
N LEU A 240 6.50 20.25 20.75
CA LEU A 240 5.88 21.57 20.90
C LEU A 240 5.58 21.92 22.36
N GLN A 241 5.05 20.96 23.13
CA GLN A 241 4.85 21.13 24.57
C GLN A 241 6.16 21.39 25.31
N THR A 242 7.27 20.76 24.90
CA THR A 242 8.57 20.98 25.53
C THR A 242 9.07 22.40 25.30
N LEU A 243 8.86 22.97 24.10
CA LEU A 243 9.19 24.36 23.81
C LEU A 243 8.37 25.34 24.66
N GLN A 244 7.05 25.18 24.68
CA GLN A 244 6.13 26.02 25.46
C GLN A 244 6.46 25.96 26.96
N ARG A 245 6.65 24.76 27.51
CA ARG A 245 7.03 24.58 28.92
C ARG A 245 8.41 25.14 29.23
N THR A 246 9.38 24.99 28.33
CA THR A 246 10.71 25.58 28.54
C THR A 246 10.62 27.10 28.62
N SER A 247 9.79 27.73 27.79
CA SER A 247 9.51 29.17 27.86
C SER A 247 8.93 29.57 29.23
N GLU A 248 7.91 28.84 29.70
CA GLU A 248 7.29 29.06 31.01
C GLU A 248 8.27 28.84 32.18
N LEU A 249 9.14 27.83 32.11
CA LEU A 249 10.16 27.54 33.13
C LEU A 249 11.22 28.64 33.19
N LEU A 250 11.64 29.15 32.03
CA LEU A 250 12.65 30.21 31.91
C LEU A 250 12.11 31.61 32.22
N SER A 251 10.79 31.79 32.26
CA SER A 251 10.15 33.05 32.66
C SER A 251 10.35 33.43 34.14
N GLY A 252 10.86 32.51 34.97
CA GLY A 252 11.20 32.74 36.38
C GLY A 252 10.61 31.72 37.36
N SER A 253 9.59 30.97 36.93
CA SER A 253 8.86 30.00 37.77
C SER A 253 9.78 28.95 38.43
N LEU A 254 10.77 28.43 37.69
CA LEU A 254 11.75 27.49 38.22
C LEU A 254 12.69 28.15 39.24
N SER A 255 13.18 29.36 38.94
CA SER A 255 14.09 30.08 39.84
C SER A 255 13.40 30.43 41.14
N ASP A 256 12.13 30.81 41.11
CA ASP A 256 11.33 31.11 42.31
C ASP A 256 11.12 29.87 43.18
N ALA A 257 10.84 28.72 42.57
CA ALA A 257 10.71 27.46 43.29
C ALA A 257 12.03 27.02 43.94
N LEU A 258 13.16 27.15 43.24
CA LEU A 258 14.48 26.87 43.79
C LEU A 258 14.87 27.88 44.89
N GLY A 259 14.55 29.16 44.70
CA GLY A 259 14.73 30.21 45.70
C GLY A 259 14.00 29.87 47.00
N LYS A 260 12.73 29.44 46.91
CA LYS A 260 11.94 29.00 48.08
C LYS A 260 12.61 27.85 48.85
N LEU A 261 13.28 26.92 48.18
CA LEU A 261 13.99 25.83 48.83
C LEU A 261 15.22 26.28 49.64
N THR A 262 15.82 27.40 49.28
CA THR A 262 17.00 27.95 49.97
C THR A 262 16.64 28.82 51.20
N THR A 263 15.35 29.03 51.50
CA THR A 263 14.93 29.96 52.56
C THR A 263 14.94 29.35 53.96
N HIS A 264 14.60 28.06 54.09
CA HIS A 264 14.44 27.40 55.39
C HIS A 264 15.31 26.15 55.50
N PRO A 265 15.85 25.83 56.68
CA PRO A 265 16.56 24.58 56.92
C PRO A 265 15.65 23.38 56.62
N VAL A 266 16.20 22.32 56.01
CA VAL A 266 15.39 21.18 55.51
C VAL A 266 14.61 20.49 56.62
N LEU A 267 15.19 20.36 57.82
CA LEU A 267 14.50 19.78 58.99
C LEU A 267 13.41 20.68 59.57
N SER A 268 13.41 21.95 59.22
CA SER A 268 12.38 22.91 59.62
C SER A 268 11.26 23.06 58.61
N ASP A 269 11.41 22.45 57.44
CA ASP A 269 10.42 22.47 56.38
C ASP A 269 9.09 21.82 56.83
N PRO A 270 7.94 22.46 56.55
CA PRO A 270 6.65 21.98 57.04
C PRO A 270 6.29 20.60 56.48
N ASP A 271 6.71 20.25 55.26
CA ASP A 271 6.35 18.97 54.66
C ASP A 271 7.16 17.81 55.27
N VAL A 272 8.38 18.10 55.72
CA VAL A 272 9.19 17.14 56.47
C VAL A 272 8.66 16.98 57.89
N ARG A 273 8.21 18.06 58.52
CA ARG A 273 7.62 18.02 59.89
C ARG A 273 6.29 17.31 59.97
N LYS A 274 5.47 17.35 58.91
CA LYS A 274 4.21 16.58 58.80
C LYS A 274 4.42 15.06 58.79
N LEU A 275 5.65 14.58 58.61
CA LEU A 275 5.96 13.14 58.64
C LEU A 275 6.20 12.68 60.09
N ASP A 276 5.12 12.37 60.80
CA ASP A 276 5.18 11.91 62.20
C ASP A 276 6.09 10.69 62.39
N SER A 277 6.22 9.84 61.36
CA SER A 277 7.06 8.64 61.39
C SER A 277 8.55 8.90 61.52
N LEU A 278 9.01 10.13 61.27
CA LEU A 278 10.42 10.48 61.42
C LEU A 278 10.81 10.65 62.89
N GLY A 279 9.85 10.96 63.78
CA GLY A 279 10.14 11.23 65.19
C GLY A 279 11.02 12.47 65.40
N ILE A 280 10.91 13.48 64.52
CA ILE A 280 11.79 14.67 64.52
C ILE A 280 11.78 15.35 65.90
N VAL A 281 10.63 15.40 66.58
CA VAL A 281 10.52 16.01 67.92
C VAL A 281 11.49 15.35 68.93
N VAL A 282 11.66 14.03 68.84
CA VAL A 282 12.54 13.25 69.74
C VAL A 282 14.00 13.38 69.30
N PHE A 283 14.29 13.20 68.01
CA PHE A 283 15.67 13.12 67.53
C PHE A 283 16.33 14.49 67.31
N LYS A 284 15.56 15.57 67.10
CA LYS A 284 16.10 16.92 66.82
C LYS A 284 17.02 17.46 67.91
N ARG A 285 16.92 17.00 69.17
CA ARG A 285 17.82 17.37 70.27
C ARG A 285 19.21 16.74 70.15
N TRP A 286 19.31 15.59 69.50
CA TRP A 286 20.53 14.76 69.42
C TRP A 286 21.24 14.86 68.06
N VAL A 287 20.64 15.59 67.13
CA VAL A 287 21.20 15.85 65.80
C VAL A 287 22.14 17.05 65.88
N SER A 288 23.32 16.94 65.26
CA SER A 288 24.32 18.01 65.21
C SER A 288 23.74 19.32 64.65
N ASN A 289 24.24 20.46 65.15
CA ASN A 289 23.78 21.79 64.72
C ASN A 289 23.93 22.01 63.20
N ASP A 290 24.95 21.41 62.59
CA ASP A 290 25.18 21.46 61.14
C ASP A 290 24.00 20.88 60.35
N ILE A 291 23.41 19.79 60.82
CA ILE A 291 22.26 19.14 60.17
C ILE A 291 20.98 19.90 60.48
N LYS A 292 20.82 20.37 61.72
CA LYS A 292 19.64 21.13 62.18
C LYS A 292 19.45 22.43 61.40
N ASN A 293 20.55 23.11 61.10
CA ASN A 293 20.58 24.39 60.39
C ASN A 293 20.96 24.22 58.91
N PHE A 294 20.99 22.98 58.40
CA PHE A 294 21.36 22.76 57.00
C PHE A 294 20.31 23.33 56.06
N THR A 295 20.71 24.34 55.31
CA THR A 295 19.97 24.90 54.19
C THR A 295 20.66 24.47 52.90
N PRO A 296 19.95 23.81 51.97
CA PRO A 296 20.54 23.36 50.73
C PRO A 296 20.89 24.59 49.88
N TRP A 297 22.09 24.59 49.31
CA TRP A 297 22.46 25.60 48.33
C TRP A 297 22.26 25.04 46.92
N VAL A 298 21.44 25.72 46.13
CA VAL A 298 21.21 25.41 44.71
C VAL A 298 21.41 26.69 43.92
N LYS A 299 22.34 26.65 42.97
CA LYS A 299 22.56 27.76 42.04
C LYS A 299 21.33 27.94 41.16
N HIS A 300 20.57 29.00 41.41
CA HIS A 300 19.46 29.45 40.57
C HIS A 300 19.89 30.74 39.89
N THR A 301 19.85 30.75 38.56
CA THR A 301 20.15 31.91 37.75
C THR A 301 18.96 32.13 36.83
N ASN A 302 18.43 33.35 36.82
CA ASN A 302 17.47 33.78 35.81
C ASN A 302 18.26 34.21 34.58
N PRO A 303 18.26 33.42 33.49
CA PRO A 303 18.95 33.81 32.27
C PRO A 303 18.33 35.08 31.68
N SER A 304 19.16 35.84 30.96
CA SER A 304 18.67 36.99 30.18
C SER A 304 17.71 36.53 29.08
N LYS A 305 16.84 37.42 28.59
CA LYS A 305 15.91 37.11 27.48
C LYS A 305 16.64 36.56 26.25
N LEU A 306 17.85 37.07 25.98
CA LEU A 306 18.69 36.62 24.86
C LEU A 306 19.19 35.18 25.05
N GLU A 307 19.67 34.85 26.26
CA GLU A 307 20.13 33.50 26.60
C GLU A 307 18.98 32.49 26.63
N THR A 308 17.81 32.90 27.13
CA THR A 308 16.56 32.12 27.09
C THR A 308 16.19 31.77 25.65
N GLY A 309 16.14 32.78 24.78
CA GLY A 309 15.86 32.58 23.36
C GLY A 309 16.88 31.65 22.70
N LYS A 310 18.16 31.86 22.95
CA LYS A 310 19.22 31.00 22.41
C LYS A 310 19.09 29.54 22.86
N THR A 311 18.88 29.31 24.16
CA THR A 311 18.76 27.96 24.73
C THR A 311 17.57 27.20 24.13
N ILE A 312 16.43 27.87 23.97
CA ILE A 312 15.24 27.28 23.34
C ILE A 312 15.51 26.98 21.86
N LYS A 313 16.12 27.92 21.11
CA LYS A 313 16.41 27.74 19.69
C LYS A 313 17.43 26.63 19.42
N ASP A 314 18.48 26.53 20.22
CA ASP A 314 19.52 25.51 20.07
C ASP A 314 18.92 24.11 20.30
N TRP A 315 18.15 23.93 21.38
CA TRP A 315 17.45 22.66 21.63
C TRP A 315 16.38 22.36 20.57
N SER A 316 15.60 23.38 20.17
CA SER A 316 14.57 23.24 19.13
C SER A 316 15.16 22.71 17.83
N ARG A 317 16.30 23.25 17.37
CA ARG A 317 16.96 22.81 16.14
C ARG A 317 17.45 21.37 16.24
N GLU A 318 18.11 21.02 17.34
CA GLU A 318 18.60 19.66 17.57
C GLU A 318 17.44 18.66 17.62
N ALA A 319 16.45 18.92 18.46
CA ALA A 319 15.29 18.06 18.65
C ALA A 319 14.46 17.92 17.37
N PHE A 320 14.29 19.00 16.60
CA PHE A 320 13.58 18.94 15.33
C PHE A 320 14.34 18.14 14.26
N GLY A 321 15.67 18.25 14.21
CA GLY A 321 16.50 17.40 13.36
C GLY A 321 16.38 15.91 13.69
N LYS A 322 16.28 15.56 14.99
CA LYS A 322 16.01 14.18 15.43
C LYS A 322 14.60 13.72 15.09
N LEU A 323 13.61 14.59 15.32
CA LEU A 323 12.21 14.35 15.01
C LEU A 323 12.01 14.04 13.53
N THR A 324 12.49 14.93 12.64
CA THR A 324 12.37 14.76 11.18
C THR A 324 13.08 13.50 10.67
N ASN A 325 14.27 13.18 11.20
CA ASN A 325 14.96 11.94 10.86
C ASN A 325 14.20 10.69 11.35
N GLY A 326 13.67 10.72 12.57
CA GLY A 326 12.85 9.64 13.10
C GLY A 326 11.54 9.47 12.34
N MET A 327 10.90 10.57 11.93
CA MET A 327 9.74 10.59 11.05
C MET A 327 10.02 9.93 9.72
N CYS A 328 11.10 10.31 9.03
CA CYS A 328 11.48 9.69 7.76
C CYS A 328 11.61 8.17 7.90
N LYS A 329 12.34 7.70 8.92
CA LYS A 329 12.54 6.26 9.16
C LYS A 329 11.24 5.52 9.51
N ASN A 330 10.31 6.19 10.17
CA ASN A 330 9.02 5.61 10.50
C ASN A 330 8.12 5.53 9.25
N LEU A 331 8.09 6.60 8.46
CA LEU A 331 7.33 6.70 7.22
C LEU A 331 7.79 5.72 6.13
N GLU A 332 9.09 5.45 6.03
CA GLU A 332 9.69 4.49 5.08
C GLU A 332 9.08 3.06 5.19
N ARG A 333 8.40 2.75 6.30
CA ARG A 333 7.78 1.44 6.53
C ARG A 333 6.40 1.28 5.86
N SER A 334 5.74 2.37 5.48
CA SER A 334 4.39 2.33 4.89
C SER A 334 4.40 2.89 3.46
N GLN A 335 3.72 2.18 2.57
CA GLN A 335 3.50 2.57 1.17
C GLN A 335 2.06 3.06 0.93
N ASN A 336 1.27 3.26 1.99
CA ASN A 336 -0.12 3.69 1.85
C ASN A 336 -0.21 5.22 1.70
N LEU A 337 -0.40 5.70 0.47
CA LEU A 337 -0.48 7.13 0.16
C LEU A 337 -1.55 7.84 1.01
N LYS A 338 -2.73 7.21 1.16
CA LYS A 338 -3.86 7.81 1.89
C LYS A 338 -3.54 8.04 3.36
N GLU A 339 -2.89 7.07 4.02
CA GLU A 339 -2.48 7.20 5.42
C GLU A 339 -1.42 8.30 5.60
N ILE A 340 -0.48 8.41 4.65
CA ILE A 340 0.56 9.45 4.69
C ILE A 340 -0.04 10.84 4.50
N LEU A 341 -1.04 11.00 3.62
CA LEU A 341 -1.75 12.27 3.43
C LEU A 341 -2.60 12.66 4.66
N ILE A 342 -3.24 11.68 5.30
CA ILE A 342 -3.94 11.91 6.58
C ILE A 342 -2.95 12.35 7.65
N LEU A 343 -1.78 11.71 7.74
CA LEU A 343 -0.71 12.14 8.65
C LEU A 343 -0.28 13.57 8.34
N ARG A 344 -0.06 13.94 7.07
CA ARG A 344 0.28 15.31 6.67
C ARG A 344 -0.68 16.31 7.29
N ARG A 345 -1.98 16.06 7.13
CA ARG A 345 -3.04 16.90 7.66
C ARG A 345 -3.01 16.97 9.18
N ASN A 346 -2.82 15.84 9.87
CA ASN A 346 -2.77 15.81 11.32
C ASN A 346 -1.58 16.58 11.88
N LEU A 347 -0.39 16.46 11.27
CA LEU A 347 0.80 17.20 11.70
C LEU A 347 0.63 18.70 11.51
N LEU A 348 0.07 19.12 10.37
CA LEU A 348 -0.22 20.53 10.11
C LEU A 348 -1.30 21.06 11.06
N ASN A 349 -2.35 20.30 11.36
CA ASN A 349 -3.35 20.67 12.36
C ASN A 349 -2.78 20.79 13.80
N ILE A 350 -1.69 20.10 14.11
CA ILE A 350 -1.01 20.21 15.41
C ILE A 350 -0.12 21.45 15.45
N TRP A 351 0.54 21.77 14.34
CA TRP A 351 1.54 22.83 14.28
C TRP A 351 0.96 24.22 13.97
N LEU A 352 0.16 24.33 12.90
CA LEU A 352 -0.29 25.61 12.34
C LEU A 352 -1.03 26.50 13.34
N PRO A 353 -1.92 25.99 14.23
CA PRO A 353 -2.58 26.86 15.19
C PRO A 353 -1.56 27.51 16.13
N ILE A 354 -0.60 26.77 16.67
CA ILE A 354 0.32 27.27 17.70
C ILE A 354 1.65 27.80 17.15
N GLN A 355 1.72 28.03 15.84
CA GLN A 355 2.93 28.38 15.12
C GLN A 355 3.51 29.74 15.59
N SER A 356 2.65 30.76 15.67
CA SER A 356 2.97 32.13 16.13
C SER A 356 3.47 32.15 17.59
N SER A 357 2.80 31.37 18.43
CA SER A 357 2.91 31.42 19.89
C SER A 357 4.07 30.59 20.44
N THR A 358 4.60 29.65 19.65
CA THR A 358 5.61 28.69 20.12
C THR A 358 7.04 29.16 19.82
N PRO A 359 7.86 29.47 20.85
CA PRO A 359 9.24 29.90 20.63
C PRO A 359 10.09 28.76 20.08
N CYS A 360 10.56 28.90 18.84
CA CYS A 360 11.35 27.91 18.13
C CYS A 360 12.52 28.54 17.36
N HIS A 361 13.35 27.71 16.73
CA HIS A 361 14.49 28.16 15.92
C HIS A 361 14.04 28.97 14.69
N SER A 362 13.05 28.44 13.96
CA SER A 362 12.37 29.08 12.83
C SER A 362 11.05 28.35 12.58
N SER A 363 9.96 29.11 12.48
CA SER A 363 8.64 28.54 12.17
C SER A 363 8.63 27.92 10.76
N LEU A 364 9.20 28.64 9.79
CA LEU A 364 9.27 28.21 8.39
C LEU A 364 10.10 26.92 8.23
N GLU A 365 11.22 26.78 8.94
CA GLU A 365 12.03 25.56 8.90
C GLU A 365 11.28 24.36 9.48
N ILE A 366 10.45 24.57 10.50
CA ILE A 366 9.58 23.51 11.05
C ILE A 366 8.54 23.09 10.00
N LEU A 367 7.83 24.05 9.40
CA LEU A 367 6.86 23.77 8.36
C LEU A 367 7.48 23.01 7.18
N GLN A 368 8.60 23.52 6.65
CA GLN A 368 9.32 22.90 5.54
C GLN A 368 9.89 21.53 5.91
N GLY A 369 10.36 21.34 7.13
CA GLY A 369 10.86 20.05 7.60
C GLY A 369 9.75 18.99 7.73
N LEU A 370 8.56 19.39 8.22
CA LEU A 370 7.38 18.51 8.28
C LEU A 370 6.90 18.14 6.88
N CYS A 371 6.71 19.13 6.00
CA CYS A 371 6.28 18.92 4.62
C CYS A 371 7.31 18.11 3.85
N GLY A 372 8.59 18.45 3.95
CA GLY A 372 9.69 17.75 3.29
C GLY A 372 9.80 16.28 3.70
N ALA A 373 9.66 15.96 4.99
CA ALA A 373 9.69 14.57 5.47
C ALA A 373 8.53 13.73 4.90
N VAL A 374 7.32 14.30 4.88
CA VAL A 374 6.13 13.63 4.35
C VAL A 374 6.20 13.50 2.83
N ASN A 375 6.52 14.59 2.11
CA ASN A 375 6.60 14.62 0.65
C ASN A 375 7.67 13.65 0.14
N LYS A 376 8.80 13.50 0.84
CA LYS A 376 9.81 12.48 0.51
C LYS A 376 9.22 11.07 0.47
N GLN A 377 8.38 10.70 1.45
CA GLN A 377 7.74 9.40 1.45
C GLN A 377 6.66 9.31 0.37
N LEU A 378 5.84 10.35 0.18
CA LEU A 378 4.85 10.39 -0.89
C LEU A 378 5.50 10.14 -2.27
N ILE A 379 6.60 10.84 -2.57
CA ILE A 379 7.38 10.64 -3.80
C ILE A 379 7.89 9.21 -3.92
N THR A 380 8.40 8.63 -2.83
CA THR A 380 8.88 7.23 -2.83
C THR A 380 7.73 6.26 -3.12
N THR A 381 6.55 6.49 -2.56
CA THR A 381 5.33 5.72 -2.85
C THR A 381 4.93 5.86 -4.31
N LEU A 382 4.95 7.07 -4.88
CA LEU A 382 4.67 7.30 -6.30
C LEU A 382 5.67 6.56 -7.21
N HIS A 383 6.95 6.55 -6.84
CA HIS A 383 7.98 5.76 -7.53
C HIS A 383 7.70 4.26 -7.46
N SER A 384 7.24 3.75 -6.32
CA SER A 384 6.89 2.33 -6.17
C SER A 384 5.72 1.92 -7.09
N GLN A 385 4.78 2.83 -7.37
CA GLN A 385 3.67 2.55 -8.30
C GLN A 385 4.14 2.38 -9.74
N ALA A 386 5.23 3.04 -10.14
CA ALA A 386 5.84 2.83 -11.45
C ALA A 386 6.39 1.40 -11.64
N GLU A 387 6.68 0.68 -10.54
CA GLU A 387 7.09 -0.73 -10.62
C GLU A 387 5.96 -1.61 -11.18
N GLY A 388 4.69 -1.22 -11.01
CA GLY A 388 3.54 -1.94 -11.56
C GLY A 388 3.59 -2.11 -13.08
N LEU A 389 3.92 -1.05 -13.83
CA LEU A 389 4.11 -1.14 -15.29
C LEU A 389 5.33 -1.97 -15.67
N THR A 390 6.38 -1.92 -14.86
CA THR A 390 7.58 -2.74 -15.07
C THR A 390 7.23 -4.22 -14.93
N LEU A 391 6.41 -4.60 -13.95
CA LEU A 391 5.90 -5.97 -13.79
C LEU A 391 5.02 -6.40 -14.98
N LEU A 392 4.19 -5.51 -15.51
CA LEU A 392 3.40 -5.78 -16.72
C LEU A 392 4.30 -6.04 -17.94
N GLY A 393 5.35 -5.24 -18.12
CA GLY A 393 6.35 -5.44 -19.17
C GLY A 393 7.04 -6.82 -19.08
N HIS A 394 7.39 -7.25 -17.86
CA HIS A 394 7.90 -8.60 -17.62
C HIS A 394 6.84 -9.68 -17.87
N GLY A 395 5.59 -9.46 -17.48
CA GLY A 395 4.46 -10.35 -17.75
C GLY A 395 4.26 -10.60 -19.24
N ILE A 396 4.29 -9.54 -20.05
CA ILE A 396 4.19 -9.62 -21.52
C ILE A 396 5.39 -10.38 -22.10
N SER A 397 6.60 -10.03 -21.68
CA SER A 397 7.83 -10.68 -22.14
C SER A 397 7.85 -12.17 -21.80
N SER A 398 7.43 -12.53 -20.59
CA SER A 398 7.35 -13.93 -20.13
C SER A 398 6.29 -14.72 -20.91
N THR A 399 5.16 -14.09 -21.25
CA THR A 399 4.11 -14.71 -22.06
C THR A 399 4.62 -15.03 -23.46
N ILE A 400 5.41 -14.12 -24.05
CA ILE A 400 6.03 -14.31 -25.37
C ILE A 400 7.10 -15.40 -25.33
N MET A 401 7.94 -15.43 -24.29
CA MET A 401 9.01 -16.42 -24.15
C MET A 401 8.51 -17.83 -23.85
N ASN A 402 7.47 -17.97 -23.02
CA ASN A 402 6.92 -19.26 -22.60
C ASN A 402 5.80 -19.75 -23.53
N TRP A 403 5.78 -19.29 -24.79
CA TRP A 403 4.73 -19.66 -25.74
C TRP A 403 4.78 -21.15 -26.06
N SER A 404 3.75 -21.90 -25.68
CA SER A 404 3.68 -23.36 -25.90
C SER A 404 2.66 -23.74 -26.97
N ASP A 405 2.98 -24.75 -27.78
CA ASP A 405 2.07 -25.27 -28.82
C ASP A 405 0.85 -26.01 -28.23
N ALA A 406 0.98 -26.57 -27.01
CA ALA A 406 0.04 -27.52 -26.44
C ALA A 406 -1.31 -26.90 -26.02
N GLU A 407 -1.31 -25.64 -25.58
CA GLU A 407 -2.53 -24.94 -25.15
C GLU A 407 -3.43 -24.50 -26.32
N GLU A 408 -2.95 -24.50 -27.57
CA GLU A 408 -3.53 -23.69 -28.64
C GLU A 408 -4.10 -24.47 -29.85
N GLN A 409 -4.49 -25.73 -29.68
CA GLN A 409 -5.54 -26.28 -30.55
C GLN A 409 -6.89 -25.57 -30.35
N VAL A 410 -7.03 -24.75 -29.30
CA VAL A 410 -8.19 -23.88 -29.07
C VAL A 410 -8.13 -22.70 -30.03
N SER A 411 -8.88 -22.80 -31.12
CA SER A 411 -9.16 -21.69 -32.03
C SER A 411 -9.71 -20.47 -31.28
N VAL A 412 -9.39 -19.25 -31.76
CA VAL A 412 -10.01 -18.01 -31.29
C VAL A 412 -11.54 -18.21 -31.18
N PRO A 413 -12.16 -17.97 -30.01
CA PRO A 413 -13.57 -18.25 -29.80
C PRO A 413 -14.41 -17.44 -30.79
N SER A 414 -15.19 -18.13 -31.63
CA SER A 414 -16.04 -17.48 -32.61
C SER A 414 -17.20 -16.76 -31.91
N LEU A 415 -17.61 -15.61 -32.45
CA LEU A 415 -18.83 -14.93 -32.02
C LEU A 415 -20.07 -15.84 -32.08
N TRP A 416 -20.05 -16.84 -32.96
CA TRP A 416 -21.16 -17.74 -33.24
C TRP A 416 -21.08 -19.09 -32.50
N ASN A 417 -20.21 -19.20 -31.49
CA ASN A 417 -20.19 -20.39 -30.65
C ASN A 417 -21.44 -20.40 -29.73
N HIS A 418 -21.87 -21.60 -29.35
CA HIS A 418 -23.08 -21.80 -28.55
C HIS A 418 -23.00 -21.17 -27.15
N ASP A 419 -21.81 -21.06 -26.58
CA ASP A 419 -21.57 -20.47 -25.27
C ASP A 419 -22.06 -19.02 -25.16
N VAL A 420 -21.84 -18.16 -26.17
CA VAL A 420 -22.35 -16.76 -26.18
C VAL A 420 -23.86 -16.72 -26.21
N THR A 421 -24.49 -17.65 -26.94
CA THR A 421 -25.94 -17.65 -27.17
C THR A 421 -26.70 -17.93 -25.87
N PHE A 422 -26.13 -18.75 -24.99
CA PHE A 422 -26.71 -19.16 -23.71
C PHE A 422 -26.20 -18.34 -22.51
N LEU A 423 -25.46 -17.25 -22.75
CA LEU A 423 -25.11 -16.32 -21.67
C LEU A 423 -26.35 -15.65 -21.09
N ASP A 424 -26.26 -15.28 -19.81
CA ASP A 424 -27.34 -14.62 -19.11
C ASP A 424 -27.56 -13.18 -19.64
N TYR A 425 -28.82 -12.87 -19.93
CA TYR A 425 -29.28 -11.56 -20.40
C TYR A 425 -29.86 -10.71 -19.26
N SER A 426 -29.82 -11.20 -18.02
CA SER A 426 -30.22 -10.43 -16.84
C SER A 426 -29.34 -9.19 -16.63
N ALA A 427 -29.82 -8.26 -15.79
CA ALA A 427 -29.10 -7.03 -15.42
C ALA A 427 -28.57 -6.19 -16.61
N GLY A 428 -29.30 -6.15 -17.74
CA GLY A 428 -28.90 -5.39 -18.93
C GLY A 428 -27.92 -6.12 -19.84
N ALA A 429 -27.81 -7.45 -19.69
CA ALA A 429 -26.98 -8.34 -20.50
C ALA A 429 -25.49 -7.92 -20.51
N THR A 430 -24.97 -7.50 -19.35
CA THR A 430 -23.59 -7.01 -19.21
C THR A 430 -22.56 -8.09 -19.55
N ALA A 431 -22.74 -9.31 -19.05
CA ALA A 431 -21.88 -10.44 -19.35
C ALA A 431 -21.88 -10.78 -20.85
N PHE A 432 -23.07 -10.82 -21.47
CA PHE A 432 -23.21 -11.02 -22.91
C PHE A 432 -22.51 -9.91 -23.73
N LYS A 433 -22.70 -8.64 -23.37
CA LYS A 433 -22.04 -7.51 -24.03
C LYS A 433 -20.52 -7.56 -23.89
N GLN A 434 -20.02 -7.86 -22.68
CA GLN A 434 -18.59 -8.03 -22.44
C GLN A 434 -18.02 -9.17 -23.28
N GLU A 435 -18.71 -10.30 -23.38
CA GLU A 435 -18.24 -11.42 -24.20
C GLU A 435 -18.22 -11.09 -25.70
N ILE A 436 -19.22 -10.36 -26.21
CA ILE A 436 -19.20 -9.84 -27.59
C ILE A 436 -18.00 -8.93 -27.79
N ILE A 437 -17.75 -7.99 -26.88
CA ILE A 437 -16.60 -7.08 -26.97
C ILE A 437 -15.28 -7.87 -26.93
N ASN A 438 -15.17 -8.85 -26.05
CA ASN A 438 -13.99 -9.69 -25.93
C ASN A 438 -13.71 -10.47 -27.22
N ARG A 439 -14.73 -11.06 -27.83
CA ARG A 439 -14.57 -11.80 -29.10
C ARG A 439 -14.33 -10.91 -30.30
N THR A 440 -15.01 -9.77 -30.38
CA THR A 440 -14.83 -8.82 -31.49
C THR A 440 -13.46 -8.15 -31.47
N LEU A 441 -12.90 -7.92 -30.28
CA LEU A 441 -11.54 -7.40 -30.09
C LEU A 441 -10.49 -8.51 -29.94
N GLY A 442 -10.86 -9.79 -30.02
CA GLY A 442 -9.91 -10.90 -29.87
C GLY A 442 -9.19 -10.97 -28.52
N ARG A 443 -9.82 -10.48 -27.44
CA ARG A 443 -9.31 -10.56 -26.06
C ARG A 443 -9.37 -12.01 -25.58
N ASP A 444 -8.25 -12.72 -25.72
CA ASP A 444 -8.08 -14.04 -25.13
C ASP A 444 -7.77 -13.96 -23.63
N SER A 445 -7.68 -15.12 -22.97
CA SER A 445 -7.37 -15.18 -21.53
C SER A 445 -6.06 -14.49 -21.15
N LYS A 446 -5.06 -14.48 -22.03
CA LYS A 446 -3.74 -13.88 -21.75
C LYS A 446 -3.82 -12.35 -21.89
N VAL A 447 -4.51 -11.85 -22.91
CA VAL A 447 -4.79 -10.42 -23.09
C VAL A 447 -5.66 -9.90 -21.94
N LEU A 448 -6.70 -10.63 -21.56
CA LEU A 448 -7.58 -10.25 -20.44
C LEU A 448 -6.79 -10.13 -19.14
N GLN A 449 -5.97 -11.13 -18.80
CA GLN A 449 -5.14 -11.10 -17.60
C GLN A 449 -4.22 -9.86 -17.52
N ILE A 450 -3.60 -9.48 -18.65
CA ILE A 450 -2.76 -8.27 -18.73
C ILE A 450 -3.61 -7.02 -18.64
N SER A 451 -4.76 -6.99 -19.32
CA SER A 451 -5.66 -5.83 -19.30
C SER A 451 -6.23 -5.58 -17.91
N GLU A 452 -6.63 -6.61 -17.17
CA GLU A 452 -7.13 -6.52 -15.80
C GLU A 452 -6.05 -6.00 -14.85
N SER A 453 -4.83 -6.53 -14.97
CA SER A 453 -3.68 -6.08 -14.18
C SER A 453 -3.34 -4.62 -14.48
N TYR A 454 -3.43 -4.21 -15.74
CA TYR A 454 -3.24 -2.83 -16.17
C TYR A 454 -4.36 -1.89 -15.67
N HIS A 455 -5.63 -2.32 -15.75
CA HIS A 455 -6.75 -1.52 -15.25
C HIS A 455 -6.69 -1.34 -13.73
N ALA A 456 -6.30 -2.37 -12.98
CA ALA A 456 -6.09 -2.27 -11.54
C ALA A 456 -4.97 -1.27 -11.20
N TRP A 457 -3.85 -1.32 -11.94
CA TRP A 457 -2.77 -0.34 -11.80
C TRP A 457 -3.24 1.07 -12.17
N LEU A 458 -3.95 1.23 -13.28
CA LEU A 458 -4.46 2.52 -13.77
C LEU A 458 -5.40 3.16 -12.76
N SER A 459 -6.36 2.40 -12.22
CA SER A 459 -7.26 2.90 -11.17
C SER A 459 -6.49 3.39 -9.96
N GLY A 460 -5.45 2.67 -9.53
CA GLY A 460 -4.60 3.11 -8.41
C GLY A 460 -3.85 4.41 -8.71
N VAL A 461 -3.39 4.60 -9.96
CA VAL A 461 -2.72 5.82 -10.42
C VAL A 461 -3.69 7.01 -10.47
N GLU A 462 -4.91 6.79 -10.97
CA GLU A 462 -5.96 7.82 -11.01
C GLU A 462 -6.39 8.24 -9.59
N ASP A 463 -6.59 7.27 -8.68
CA ASP A 463 -6.88 7.56 -7.27
C ASP A 463 -5.76 8.41 -6.63
N CYS A 464 -4.50 8.18 -7.00
CA CYS A 464 -3.36 8.95 -6.50
C CYS A 464 -3.34 10.37 -7.03
N LYS A 465 -3.66 10.55 -8.31
CA LYS A 465 -3.82 11.87 -8.90
C LYS A 465 -4.95 12.64 -8.20
N ASP A 466 -6.11 12.01 -8.04
CA ASP A 466 -7.24 12.63 -7.35
C ASP A 466 -6.85 13.05 -5.93
N MET A 467 -6.11 12.19 -5.20
CA MET A 467 -5.60 12.54 -3.87
C MET A 467 -4.62 13.72 -3.87
N ILE A 468 -3.80 13.89 -4.90
CA ILE A 468 -2.91 15.06 -5.06
C ILE A 468 -3.73 16.32 -5.38
N ASP A 469 -4.73 16.22 -6.25
CA ASP A 469 -5.61 17.33 -6.62
C ASP A 469 -6.46 17.79 -5.42
N GLU A 470 -6.88 16.87 -4.54
CA GLU A 470 -7.56 17.19 -3.29
C GLU A 470 -6.68 18.02 -2.34
N LEU A 471 -5.35 17.92 -2.40
CA LEU A 471 -4.47 18.74 -1.56
C LEU A 471 -4.59 20.24 -1.86
N GLN A 472 -4.84 20.60 -3.12
CA GLN A 472 -5.01 22.00 -3.54
C GLN A 472 -6.32 22.60 -2.99
N LYS A 473 -7.31 21.77 -2.70
CA LYS A 473 -8.65 22.18 -2.23
C LYS A 473 -8.71 22.42 -0.71
N ILE A 474 -7.65 22.07 0.02
CA ILE A 474 -7.62 22.25 1.47
C ILE A 474 -7.44 23.73 1.81
N ARG A 475 -8.37 24.25 2.63
CA ARG A 475 -8.39 25.63 3.12
C ARG A 475 -7.55 25.76 4.40
N TRP A 476 -6.24 25.95 4.22
CA TRP A 476 -5.31 26.11 5.35
C TRP A 476 -5.46 27.46 6.07
N ASP A 477 -6.04 28.45 5.39
CA ASP A 477 -6.43 29.75 5.93
C ASP A 477 -7.30 29.63 7.18
N ASP A 478 -8.24 28.67 7.20
CA ASP A 478 -9.18 28.48 8.32
C ASP A 478 -8.52 27.82 9.57
N ILE A 479 -7.27 27.32 9.47
CA ILE A 479 -6.58 26.56 10.54
C ILE A 479 -5.52 27.42 11.25
N ILE A 480 -4.97 28.42 10.56
CA ILE A 480 -3.92 29.30 11.06
C ILE A 480 -4.56 30.34 12.00
N GLU A 481 -3.85 30.73 13.07
CA GLU A 481 -4.34 31.77 13.99
C GLU A 481 -4.49 33.13 13.29
N ASP A 482 -5.60 33.83 13.55
CA ASP A 482 -5.92 35.16 12.96
C ASP A 482 -4.90 36.25 13.31
N ASP A 483 -4.05 36.02 14.31
CA ASP A 483 -3.04 36.96 14.81
C ASP A 483 -1.70 36.90 14.01
N GLU A 484 -1.59 36.03 12.99
CA GLU A 484 -0.38 35.89 12.15
C GLU A 484 -0.24 37.04 11.14
N ASP A 485 1.02 37.38 10.81
CA ASP A 485 1.32 38.40 9.79
C ASP A 485 0.78 37.96 8.41
N GLU A 486 0.07 38.84 7.70
CA GLU A 486 -0.55 38.54 6.38
C GLU A 486 0.46 37.95 5.38
N ASP A 487 1.70 38.45 5.37
CA ASP A 487 2.77 37.94 4.51
C ASP A 487 3.20 36.51 4.88
N VAL A 488 3.22 36.18 6.19
CA VAL A 488 3.59 34.84 6.68
C VAL A 488 2.45 33.86 6.39
N LEU A 489 1.21 34.28 6.57
CA LEU A 489 0.01 33.53 6.20
C LEU A 489 0.02 33.20 4.70
N GLN A 490 0.20 34.21 3.85
CA GLN A 490 0.21 34.04 2.39
C GLN A 490 1.33 33.09 1.93
N ASN A 491 2.53 33.20 2.52
CA ASN A 491 3.64 32.29 2.24
C ASN A 491 3.33 30.85 2.69
N THR A 492 2.76 30.67 3.88
CA THR A 492 2.39 29.35 4.41
C THR A 492 1.34 28.67 3.54
N VAL A 493 0.28 29.40 3.16
CA VAL A 493 -0.78 28.89 2.28
C VAL A 493 -0.23 28.60 0.88
N GLY A 494 0.66 29.46 0.34
CA GLY A 494 1.33 29.24 -0.93
C GLY A 494 2.12 27.92 -0.96
N ILE A 495 2.93 27.67 0.08
CA ILE A 495 3.70 26.42 0.19
C ILE A 495 2.76 25.20 0.21
N LEU A 496 1.70 25.25 1.01
CA LEU A 496 0.86 24.08 1.28
C LEU A 496 -0.16 23.76 0.17
N SER A 497 -0.70 24.78 -0.51
CA SER A 497 -1.75 24.63 -1.52
C SER A 497 -1.25 24.74 -2.95
N GLN A 498 -0.06 25.30 -3.20
CA GLN A 498 0.50 25.46 -4.54
C GLN A 498 1.81 24.70 -4.70
N ASP A 499 2.83 25.03 -3.92
CA ASP A 499 4.19 24.50 -4.14
C ASP A 499 4.22 22.98 -3.92
N ASP A 500 3.74 22.49 -2.78
CA ASP A 500 3.70 21.08 -2.43
C ASP A 500 2.92 20.23 -3.45
N PRO A 501 1.64 20.55 -3.78
CA PRO A 501 0.91 19.81 -4.80
C PRO A 501 1.58 19.88 -6.17
N SER A 502 2.15 21.03 -6.57
CA SER A 502 2.83 21.16 -7.85
C SER A 502 4.09 20.30 -7.94
N LEU A 503 4.82 20.15 -6.83
CA LEU A 503 5.98 19.29 -6.73
C LEU A 503 5.57 17.82 -6.89
N LEU A 504 4.53 17.39 -6.17
CA LEU A 504 4.01 16.02 -6.27
C LEU A 504 3.48 15.72 -7.66
N GLN A 505 2.76 16.66 -8.29
CA GLN A 505 2.24 16.51 -9.65
C GLN A 505 3.38 16.39 -10.67
N LYS A 506 4.40 17.25 -10.61
CA LYS A 506 5.57 17.16 -11.51
C LYS A 506 6.29 15.82 -11.37
N GLU A 507 6.48 15.36 -10.14
CA GLU A 507 7.16 14.09 -9.89
C GLU A 507 6.30 12.90 -10.34
N PHE A 508 4.99 12.97 -10.17
CA PHE A 508 4.02 11.99 -10.66
C PHE A 508 4.06 11.88 -12.18
N GLU A 509 3.95 13.00 -12.90
CA GLU A 509 4.03 13.06 -14.36
C GLU A 509 5.38 12.52 -14.86
N ALA A 510 6.49 12.93 -14.26
CA ALA A 510 7.83 12.44 -14.61
C ALA A 510 7.97 10.92 -14.41
N THR A 511 7.42 10.40 -13.30
CA THR A 511 7.44 8.97 -12.96
C THR A 511 6.60 8.15 -13.93
N LEU A 512 5.42 8.64 -14.31
CA LEU A 512 4.59 8.01 -15.33
C LEU A 512 5.30 7.98 -16.69
N THR A 513 5.83 9.09 -17.17
CA THR A 513 6.56 9.14 -18.44
C THR A 513 7.75 8.17 -18.45
N LYS A 514 8.50 8.09 -17.35
CA LYS A 514 9.61 7.13 -17.19
C LYS A 514 9.13 5.67 -17.20
N SER A 515 8.02 5.36 -16.53
CA SER A 515 7.49 3.99 -16.51
C SER A 515 6.93 3.54 -17.85
N TYR A 516 6.27 4.43 -18.62
CA TYR A 516 5.84 4.15 -19.98
C TYR A 516 7.01 3.94 -20.95
N SER A 517 8.08 4.74 -20.85
CA SER A 517 9.29 4.53 -21.66
C SER A 517 10.00 3.20 -21.32
N ALA A 518 10.01 2.81 -20.04
CA ALA A 518 10.50 1.50 -19.61
C ALA A 518 9.62 0.35 -20.15
N LEU A 519 8.29 0.51 -20.11
CA LEU A 519 7.35 -0.44 -20.71
C LEU A 519 7.57 -0.56 -22.22
N GLN A 520 7.71 0.55 -22.94
CA GLN A 520 8.02 0.53 -24.38
C GLN A 520 9.35 -0.18 -24.66
N THR A 521 10.37 0.01 -23.82
CA THR A 521 11.64 -0.72 -23.92
C THR A 521 11.46 -2.23 -23.70
N SER A 522 10.63 -2.61 -22.73
CA SER A 522 10.30 -4.02 -22.48
C SER A 522 9.57 -4.63 -23.69
N LEU A 523 8.65 -3.89 -24.32
CA LEU A 523 7.96 -4.30 -25.54
C LEU A 523 8.95 -4.48 -26.71
N HIS A 524 9.90 -3.58 -26.89
CA HIS A 524 10.96 -3.74 -27.88
C HIS A 524 11.78 -5.01 -27.66
N SER A 525 12.15 -5.28 -26.41
CA SER A 525 12.89 -6.50 -26.07
C SER A 525 12.05 -7.75 -26.32
N ALA A 526 10.75 -7.70 -26.03
CA ALA A 526 9.83 -8.79 -26.27
C ALA A 526 9.65 -9.07 -27.76
N LEU A 527 9.55 -8.02 -28.59
CA LEU A 527 9.53 -8.13 -30.05
C LEU A 527 10.80 -8.79 -30.60
N ALA A 528 11.98 -8.40 -30.10
CA ALA A 528 13.25 -8.97 -30.52
C ALA A 528 13.38 -10.46 -30.17
N ASN A 529 12.75 -10.88 -29.07
CA ASN A 529 12.73 -12.27 -28.61
C ASN A 529 11.69 -13.15 -29.32
N MET A 530 10.80 -12.58 -30.14
CA MET A 530 9.83 -13.35 -30.91
C MET A 530 10.53 -14.23 -31.95
N ALA A 531 10.64 -15.52 -31.66
CA ALA A 531 11.24 -16.52 -32.54
C ALA A 531 10.37 -17.78 -32.65
N GLY A 532 10.52 -18.52 -33.75
CA GLY A 532 9.86 -19.81 -33.97
C GLY A 532 8.58 -19.74 -34.82
N LEU A 533 7.83 -20.84 -34.83
CA LEU A 533 6.64 -21.05 -35.67
C LEU A 533 5.43 -20.20 -35.23
N ASN A 534 5.40 -19.77 -33.97
CA ASN A 534 4.29 -19.02 -33.38
C ASN A 534 4.44 -17.50 -33.49
N ARG A 535 5.44 -17.02 -34.24
CA ARG A 535 5.76 -15.59 -34.36
C ARG A 535 4.57 -14.72 -34.78
N GLY A 536 3.72 -15.23 -35.68
CA GLY A 536 2.48 -14.54 -36.08
C GLY A 536 1.49 -14.36 -34.93
N ARG A 537 1.28 -15.40 -34.11
CA ARG A 537 0.35 -15.33 -32.96
C ARG A 537 0.89 -14.45 -31.83
N GLN A 538 2.21 -14.52 -31.57
CA GLN A 538 2.89 -13.62 -30.63
C GLN A 538 2.73 -12.17 -31.06
N ALA A 539 2.85 -11.87 -32.36
CA ALA A 539 2.64 -10.52 -32.89
C ALA A 539 1.18 -10.06 -32.73
N ALA A 540 0.21 -10.93 -33.02
CA ALA A 540 -1.21 -10.65 -32.80
C ALA A 540 -1.52 -10.33 -31.33
N PHE A 541 -1.02 -11.13 -30.40
CA PHE A 541 -1.15 -10.89 -28.96
C PHE A 541 -0.57 -9.54 -28.55
N MET A 542 0.65 -9.22 -29.01
CA MET A 542 1.31 -7.97 -28.68
C MET A 542 0.55 -6.75 -29.24
N LEU A 543 0.01 -6.84 -30.46
CA LEU A 543 -0.84 -5.79 -31.05
C LEU A 543 -2.09 -5.54 -30.21
N ARG A 544 -2.74 -6.61 -29.73
CA ARG A 544 -3.92 -6.51 -28.86
C ARG A 544 -3.58 -5.84 -27.54
N VAL A 545 -2.48 -6.23 -26.90
CA VAL A 545 -2.01 -5.59 -25.65
C VAL A 545 -1.68 -4.12 -25.87
N ILE A 546 -0.97 -3.76 -26.95
CA ILE A 546 -0.70 -2.36 -27.29
C ILE A 546 -2.01 -1.57 -27.49
N ARG A 547 -3.01 -2.16 -28.14
CA ARG A 547 -4.32 -1.54 -28.32
C ARG A 547 -5.04 -1.32 -26.98
N GLU A 548 -5.00 -2.29 -26.06
CA GLU A 548 -5.61 -2.13 -24.73
C GLU A 548 -4.97 -0.99 -23.93
N PHE A 549 -3.64 -0.86 -23.99
CA PHE A 549 -2.92 0.25 -23.33
C PHE A 549 -3.24 1.59 -23.97
N ARG A 550 -3.21 1.68 -25.31
CA ARG A 550 -3.58 2.90 -26.05
C ARG A 550 -5.02 3.36 -25.80
N GLY A 551 -5.93 2.45 -25.50
CA GLY A 551 -7.32 2.77 -25.22
C GLY A 551 -7.55 3.45 -23.87
N HIS A 552 -6.62 3.29 -22.92
CA HIS A 552 -6.82 3.72 -21.53
C HIS A 552 -5.52 4.33 -20.97
N LEU A 553 -5.11 5.50 -21.47
CA LEU A 553 -4.00 6.24 -20.88
C LEU A 553 -4.48 6.98 -19.62
N PRO A 554 -3.63 7.12 -18.58
CA PRO A 554 -3.94 7.88 -17.39
C PRO A 554 -4.16 9.35 -17.74
N SER A 555 -5.10 9.97 -17.02
CA SER A 555 -5.39 11.38 -17.20
C SER A 555 -4.15 12.25 -16.91
N GLY A 556 -3.77 13.13 -17.84
CA GLY A 556 -2.64 14.06 -17.68
C GLY A 556 -1.41 13.73 -18.53
N LEU A 557 -1.27 12.49 -19.02
CA LEU A 557 -0.35 12.24 -20.13
C LEU A 557 -0.99 12.84 -21.39
N SER A 558 -0.39 13.90 -21.94
CA SER A 558 -0.84 14.47 -23.21
C SER A 558 -0.80 13.38 -24.27
N SER A 559 -1.93 13.15 -24.94
CA SER A 559 -2.02 12.24 -26.10
C SER A 559 -1.04 12.62 -27.23
N GLU A 560 -0.50 13.85 -27.20
CA GLU A 560 0.47 14.37 -28.17
C GLU A 560 1.90 13.86 -27.93
N ASP A 561 2.26 13.49 -26.69
CA ASP A 561 3.57 12.92 -26.37
C ASP A 561 3.59 11.45 -26.84
N HIS A 562 3.95 11.28 -28.11
CA HIS A 562 4.38 10.03 -28.72
C HIS A 562 3.45 8.84 -28.45
N LEU A 563 2.45 8.69 -29.34
CA LEU A 563 1.68 7.46 -29.58
C LEU A 563 2.44 6.22 -29.08
N PHE A 564 2.06 5.72 -27.91
CA PHE A 564 2.77 4.64 -27.23
C PHE A 564 3.00 3.46 -28.18
N ALA A 565 4.25 3.02 -28.33
CA ALA A 565 4.66 1.89 -29.19
C ALA A 565 4.31 2.03 -30.70
N ASP A 566 4.23 3.25 -31.25
CA ASP A 566 3.87 3.44 -32.67
C ASP A 566 4.85 2.86 -33.66
N ASP A 567 6.14 2.90 -33.33
CA ASP A 567 7.18 2.31 -34.15
C ASP A 567 7.14 0.76 -34.17
N LEU A 568 6.46 0.13 -33.20
CA LEU A 568 6.32 -1.32 -33.09
C LEU A 568 5.15 -1.86 -33.92
N VAL A 569 4.08 -1.09 -34.09
CA VAL A 569 2.85 -1.55 -34.78
C VAL A 569 3.14 -1.96 -36.23
N PRO A 570 3.83 -1.17 -37.07
CA PRO A 570 4.19 -1.58 -38.43
C PRO A 570 5.07 -2.84 -38.47
N LYS A 571 6.05 -2.96 -37.57
CA LYS A 571 6.95 -4.13 -37.47
C LYS A 571 6.16 -5.40 -37.14
N LEU A 572 5.17 -5.29 -36.26
CA LEU A 572 4.27 -6.40 -35.89
C LEU A 572 3.36 -6.79 -37.05
N HIS A 573 2.84 -5.82 -37.80
CA HIS A 573 2.05 -6.09 -39.01
C HIS A 573 2.89 -6.75 -40.11
N GLU A 574 4.16 -6.36 -40.26
CA GLU A 574 5.11 -7.01 -41.18
C GLU A 574 5.34 -8.48 -40.79
N ILE A 575 5.45 -8.78 -39.49
CA ILE A 575 5.55 -10.16 -39.00
C ILE A 575 4.30 -10.97 -39.36
N LEU A 576 3.10 -10.41 -39.18
CA LEU A 576 1.84 -11.06 -39.58
C LEU A 576 1.78 -11.31 -41.08
N ALA A 577 2.18 -10.33 -41.89
CA ALA A 577 2.24 -10.45 -43.34
C ALA A 577 3.24 -11.54 -43.78
N ASN A 578 4.40 -11.62 -43.13
CA ASN A 578 5.40 -12.66 -43.39
C ASN A 578 4.89 -14.05 -43.00
N ASP A 579 4.19 -14.18 -41.88
CA ASP A 579 3.59 -15.45 -41.44
C ASP A 579 2.53 -15.94 -42.43
N ILE A 580 1.61 -15.07 -42.85
CA ILE A 580 0.58 -15.39 -43.86
C ILE A 580 1.23 -15.75 -45.19
N GLY A 581 2.20 -14.94 -45.65
CA GLY A 581 2.93 -15.18 -46.89
C GLY A 581 3.67 -16.52 -46.90
N SER A 582 4.27 -16.93 -45.77
CA SER A 582 4.97 -18.21 -45.66
C SER A 582 4.05 -19.44 -45.73
N LYS A 583 2.82 -19.31 -45.22
CA LYS A 583 1.80 -20.38 -45.17
C LYS A 583 0.97 -20.46 -46.47
N LEU A 584 0.97 -19.40 -47.27
CA LEU A 584 0.30 -19.35 -48.56
C LEU A 584 1.22 -19.92 -49.65
N SER A 585 0.84 -21.06 -50.23
CA SER A 585 1.61 -21.66 -51.31
C SER A 585 1.20 -21.07 -52.67
N PRO A 586 2.07 -20.30 -53.35
CA PRO A 586 1.80 -19.78 -54.68
C PRO A 586 1.78 -20.87 -55.76
N SER A 587 2.28 -22.07 -55.44
CA SER A 587 2.29 -23.22 -56.34
C SER A 587 0.90 -23.67 -56.77
N ILE A 588 -0.16 -23.26 -56.08
CA ILE A 588 -1.54 -23.54 -56.46
C ILE A 588 -1.88 -22.93 -57.84
N LEU A 589 -1.33 -21.76 -58.17
CA LEU A 589 -1.52 -21.10 -59.47
C LEU A 589 -0.70 -21.75 -60.58
N THR A 590 0.56 -22.07 -60.29
CA THR A 590 1.52 -22.53 -61.29
C THR A 590 1.45 -24.03 -61.57
N ARG A 591 0.82 -24.83 -60.69
CA ARG A 591 0.70 -26.29 -60.84
C ARG A 591 0.10 -26.71 -62.18
N ALA A 592 -0.89 -25.97 -62.69
CA ALA A 592 -1.53 -26.28 -63.97
C ALA A 592 -0.55 -26.16 -65.15
N VAL A 593 0.37 -25.19 -65.07
CA VAL A 593 1.42 -24.96 -66.08
C VAL A 593 2.57 -25.95 -65.91
N GLU A 594 3.02 -26.20 -64.68
CA GLU A 594 4.18 -27.07 -64.39
C GLU A 594 3.89 -28.56 -64.59
N HIS A 595 2.73 -29.06 -64.13
CA HIS A 595 2.50 -30.50 -63.92
C HIS A 595 1.24 -31.04 -64.61
N GLY A 596 0.58 -30.26 -65.46
CA GLY A 596 -0.68 -30.67 -66.08
C GLY A 596 -0.48 -31.78 -67.12
N ARG A 597 -0.44 -33.04 -66.68
CA ARG A 597 -0.58 -34.22 -67.54
C ARG A 597 -2.00 -34.26 -68.12
N GLY A 598 -2.16 -34.04 -69.42
CA GLY A 598 -3.38 -34.34 -70.18
C GLY A 598 -4.68 -33.57 -69.84
N VAL A 599 -4.77 -32.87 -68.71
CA VAL A 599 -5.99 -32.12 -68.33
C VAL A 599 -6.07 -30.82 -69.14
N GLY A 600 -7.11 -30.65 -69.97
CA GLY A 600 -7.34 -29.40 -70.70
C GLY A 600 -7.42 -28.16 -69.79
N CYS A 601 -7.39 -26.96 -70.38
CA CYS A 601 -7.53 -25.73 -69.61
C CYS A 601 -8.95 -25.65 -69.00
N ALA A 602 -9.04 -25.68 -67.67
CA ALA A 602 -10.31 -25.67 -66.96
C ALA A 602 -11.10 -24.40 -67.31
N GLY A 603 -12.35 -24.58 -67.78
CA GLY A 603 -13.22 -23.47 -68.15
C GLY A 603 -12.99 -22.88 -69.54
N ARG A 604 -12.15 -23.51 -70.40
CA ARG A 604 -11.94 -23.06 -71.80
C ARG A 604 -13.26 -22.93 -72.59
N THR A 605 -14.28 -23.72 -72.26
CA THR A 605 -15.62 -23.64 -72.88
C THR A 605 -16.37 -22.34 -72.60
N PHE A 606 -15.96 -21.58 -71.57
CA PHE A 606 -16.55 -20.29 -71.19
C PHE A 606 -15.75 -19.09 -71.72
N TRP A 607 -14.72 -19.34 -72.54
CA TRP A 607 -13.95 -18.27 -73.13
C TRP A 607 -14.74 -17.58 -74.24
N GLU A 608 -14.67 -16.26 -74.26
CA GLU A 608 -15.45 -15.42 -75.17
C GLU A 608 -14.53 -14.48 -75.96
N GLY A 609 -14.93 -14.18 -77.19
CA GLY A 609 -14.20 -13.29 -78.11
C GLY A 609 -13.60 -14.02 -79.31
N ASN A 610 -12.90 -13.27 -80.15
CA ASN A 610 -12.10 -13.79 -81.26
C ASN A 610 -10.74 -13.05 -81.27
N PRO A 611 -9.65 -13.65 -80.77
CA PRO A 611 -9.55 -15.04 -80.26
C PRO A 611 -10.35 -15.26 -78.96
N PRO A 612 -10.72 -16.52 -78.64
CA PRO A 612 -11.40 -16.84 -77.38
C PRO A 612 -10.48 -16.52 -76.21
N LEU A 613 -10.94 -15.66 -75.30
CA LEU A 613 -10.20 -15.23 -74.11
C LEU A 613 -11.00 -15.55 -72.84
N PRO A 614 -10.35 -15.82 -71.70
CA PRO A 614 -11.03 -16.04 -70.43
C PRO A 614 -11.85 -14.82 -69.98
N THR A 615 -12.96 -15.10 -69.30
CA THR A 615 -13.87 -14.13 -68.68
C THR A 615 -13.90 -14.25 -67.16
N GLN A 616 -13.38 -15.35 -66.61
CA GLN A 616 -13.36 -15.65 -65.18
C GLN A 616 -11.99 -16.20 -64.76
N PRO A 617 -11.59 -15.96 -63.50
CA PRO A 617 -10.34 -16.49 -62.97
C PRO A 617 -10.49 -17.99 -62.70
N SER A 618 -9.36 -18.70 -62.66
CA SER A 618 -9.36 -20.12 -62.44
C SER A 618 -9.84 -20.48 -61.04
N PRO A 619 -10.34 -21.71 -60.82
CA PRO A 619 -10.66 -22.20 -59.48
C PRO A 619 -9.45 -22.14 -58.53
N ALA A 620 -8.21 -22.15 -59.07
CA ALA A 620 -7.00 -22.04 -58.28
C ALA A 620 -6.81 -20.62 -57.71
N ALA A 621 -7.02 -19.59 -58.53
CA ALA A 621 -6.97 -18.19 -58.09
C ALA A 621 -8.03 -17.89 -57.02
N PHE A 622 -9.26 -18.34 -57.23
CA PHE A 622 -10.33 -18.22 -56.22
C PHE A 622 -10.02 -18.96 -54.92
N LYS A 623 -9.52 -20.20 -54.99
CA LYS A 623 -9.10 -20.98 -53.81
C LYS A 623 -7.97 -20.28 -53.06
N LEU A 624 -7.06 -19.62 -53.77
CA LEU A 624 -5.96 -18.85 -53.19
C LEU A 624 -6.47 -17.65 -52.40
N LEU A 625 -7.33 -16.81 -53.00
CA LEU A 625 -7.94 -15.66 -52.31
C LEU A 625 -8.79 -16.10 -51.12
N LYS A 626 -9.60 -17.14 -51.29
CA LYS A 626 -10.39 -17.72 -50.18
C LYS A 626 -9.48 -18.18 -49.05
N LYS A 627 -8.37 -18.87 -49.38
CA LYS A 627 -7.39 -19.32 -48.37
C LYS A 627 -6.74 -18.13 -47.68
N LEU A 628 -6.35 -17.09 -48.41
CA LEU A 628 -5.78 -15.86 -47.88
C LEU A 628 -6.72 -15.18 -46.87
N VAL A 629 -7.96 -14.90 -47.26
CA VAL A 629 -8.95 -14.26 -46.37
C VAL A 629 -9.27 -15.13 -45.17
N THR A 630 -9.32 -16.46 -45.34
CA THR A 630 -9.49 -17.40 -44.22
C THR A 630 -8.32 -17.31 -43.24
N MET A 631 -7.08 -17.23 -43.74
CA MET A 631 -5.89 -17.10 -42.90
C MET A 631 -5.82 -15.75 -42.18
N MET A 632 -6.17 -14.65 -42.86
CA MET A 632 -6.30 -13.32 -42.23
C MET A 632 -7.34 -13.37 -41.10
N LYS A 633 -8.53 -13.92 -41.38
CA LYS A 633 -9.59 -14.09 -40.38
C LYS A 633 -9.17 -14.97 -39.20
N GLN A 634 -8.38 -16.02 -39.44
CA GLN A 634 -7.87 -16.92 -38.40
C GLN A 634 -6.89 -16.25 -37.45
N GLN A 635 -6.09 -15.27 -37.91
CA GLN A 635 -5.24 -14.47 -37.02
C GLN A 635 -6.08 -13.54 -36.14
N GLY A 636 -7.16 -13.02 -36.70
CA GLY A 636 -8.13 -12.18 -36.00
C GLY A 636 -8.65 -11.09 -36.94
N PRO A 637 -9.97 -10.94 -37.12
CA PRO A 637 -10.51 -9.86 -37.96
C PRO A 637 -10.17 -8.47 -37.39
N ASP A 638 -9.89 -8.37 -36.10
CA ASP A 638 -9.62 -7.14 -35.35
C ASP A 638 -8.25 -6.50 -35.64
N LEU A 639 -7.34 -7.26 -36.26
CA LEU A 639 -5.96 -6.83 -36.53
C LEU A 639 -5.80 -6.13 -37.89
N TRP A 640 -6.80 -6.24 -38.77
CA TRP A 640 -6.69 -5.80 -40.17
C TRP A 640 -7.28 -4.41 -40.36
N ASN A 641 -6.46 -3.39 -40.10
CA ASN A 641 -6.70 -2.06 -40.65
C ASN A 641 -6.15 -1.95 -42.09
N VAL A 642 -6.42 -0.83 -42.77
CA VAL A 642 -5.99 -0.61 -44.16
C VAL A 642 -4.48 -0.80 -44.31
N ALA A 643 -3.69 -0.20 -43.42
CA ALA A 643 -2.22 -0.33 -43.43
C ALA A 643 -1.74 -1.78 -43.22
N ALA A 644 -2.39 -2.56 -42.35
CA ALA A 644 -2.07 -3.98 -42.14
C ALA A 644 -2.35 -4.81 -43.40
N ALA A 645 -3.50 -4.58 -44.03
CA ALA A 645 -3.89 -5.26 -45.25
C ALA A 645 -2.92 -4.94 -46.39
N ASP A 646 -2.50 -3.67 -46.51
CA ASP A 646 -1.51 -3.25 -47.50
C ASP A 646 -0.15 -3.93 -47.30
N MET A 647 0.31 -4.13 -46.05
CA MET A 647 1.53 -4.90 -45.78
C MET A 647 1.43 -6.37 -46.26
N VAL A 648 0.25 -7.00 -46.11
CA VAL A 648 -0.01 -8.33 -46.65
C VAL A 648 0.02 -8.31 -48.18
N LYS A 649 -0.66 -7.34 -48.81
CA LYS A 649 -0.70 -7.17 -50.27
C LYS A 649 0.71 -7.00 -50.85
N ILE A 650 1.51 -6.11 -50.26
CA ILE A 650 2.93 -5.88 -50.58
C ILE A 650 3.74 -7.18 -50.54
N ARG A 651 3.59 -7.96 -49.47
CA ARG A 651 4.33 -9.22 -49.31
C ARG A 651 3.92 -10.25 -50.35
N LEU A 652 2.63 -10.34 -50.65
CA LEU A 652 2.08 -11.29 -51.62
C LEU A 652 2.48 -10.95 -53.06
N HIS A 653 2.53 -9.66 -53.43
CA HIS A 653 3.08 -9.23 -54.72
C HIS A 653 4.47 -9.82 -54.96
N LYS A 654 5.38 -9.67 -53.99
CA LYS A 654 6.75 -10.22 -54.07
C LYS A 654 6.76 -11.75 -54.20
N ILE A 655 5.95 -12.44 -53.40
CA ILE A 655 5.88 -13.92 -53.41
C ILE A 655 5.35 -14.43 -54.75
N PHE A 656 4.29 -13.82 -55.28
CA PHE A 656 3.70 -14.21 -56.56
C PHE A 656 4.62 -13.87 -57.73
N ALA A 657 5.17 -12.66 -57.78
CA ALA A 657 6.10 -12.23 -58.81
C ALA A 657 7.33 -13.16 -58.90
N ALA A 658 7.97 -13.45 -57.77
CA ALA A 658 9.11 -14.35 -57.71
C ALA A 658 8.74 -15.77 -58.17
N ARG A 659 7.63 -16.34 -57.66
CA ARG A 659 7.25 -17.71 -58.04
C ARG A 659 6.89 -17.81 -59.51
N ILE A 660 6.05 -16.92 -60.01
CA ILE A 660 5.55 -16.99 -61.39
C ILE A 660 6.69 -16.78 -62.38
N SER A 661 7.57 -15.81 -62.13
CA SER A 661 8.75 -15.57 -62.96
C SER A 661 9.65 -16.82 -63.05
N THR A 662 9.93 -17.47 -61.91
CA THR A 662 10.75 -18.71 -61.93
C THR A 662 10.13 -19.86 -62.72
N VAL A 663 8.80 -19.95 -62.77
CA VAL A 663 8.10 -21.01 -63.52
C VAL A 663 8.14 -20.72 -65.02
N ILE A 664 7.97 -19.46 -65.41
CA ILE A 664 7.98 -19.05 -66.80
C ILE A 664 9.40 -19.18 -67.38
N GLU A 665 10.42 -18.75 -66.65
CA GLU A 665 11.83 -18.86 -67.07
C GLU A 665 12.30 -20.32 -67.21
N LYS A 666 11.87 -21.22 -66.30
CA LYS A 666 12.13 -22.66 -66.44
C LYS A 666 11.48 -23.24 -67.70
N GLY A 667 10.29 -22.75 -68.07
CA GLY A 667 9.64 -23.10 -69.32
C GLY A 667 10.40 -22.63 -70.57
N VAL A 668 11.18 -21.55 -70.49
CA VAL A 668 12.02 -21.04 -71.59
C VAL A 668 13.35 -21.80 -71.68
N SER A 669 13.94 -22.22 -70.55
CA SER A 669 15.24 -22.93 -70.57
C SER A 669 15.12 -24.40 -70.99
N GLY A 670 13.93 -25.01 -70.87
CA GLY A 670 13.69 -26.38 -71.30
C GLY A 670 13.65 -26.58 -72.83
N SER A 671 13.70 -25.51 -73.62
CA SER A 671 13.61 -25.57 -75.09
C SER A 671 14.94 -25.33 -75.82
N SER A 672 16.09 -25.37 -75.12
CA SER A 672 17.40 -25.32 -75.79
C SER A 672 17.88 -26.73 -76.18
N PRO A 673 18.20 -27.02 -77.46
CA PRO A 673 18.48 -28.36 -77.95
C PRO A 673 19.82 -28.92 -77.43
N PRO A 674 19.94 -30.23 -77.17
CA PRO A 674 21.18 -30.83 -76.70
C PRO A 674 22.23 -30.88 -77.82
N ASP A 675 23.25 -30.03 -77.71
CA ASP A 675 24.52 -30.18 -78.41
C ASP A 675 25.24 -31.44 -77.92
N SER A 676 25.62 -32.28 -78.88
CA SER A 676 26.70 -33.29 -78.90
C SER A 676 26.24 -34.64 -79.46
N LYS A 677 26.02 -34.65 -80.78
CA LYS A 677 26.14 -35.86 -81.61
C LYS A 677 27.62 -36.20 -81.73
N ASP A 678 28.07 -37.26 -81.08
CA ASP A 678 29.22 -38.02 -81.56
C ASP A 678 29.04 -39.51 -81.21
N ASN A 679 28.48 -40.26 -82.15
CA ASN A 679 28.93 -41.62 -82.44
C ASN A 679 28.34 -42.08 -83.78
N THR A 680 29.17 -41.87 -84.78
CA THR A 680 29.41 -42.64 -86.00
C THR A 680 28.81 -44.05 -86.11
N GLN A 681 28.28 -44.31 -87.31
CA GLN A 681 28.28 -45.59 -88.06
C GLN A 681 27.45 -46.76 -87.48
N GLY A 682 26.57 -47.45 -88.20
CA GLY A 682 26.24 -47.49 -89.62
C GLY A 682 25.53 -48.82 -89.90
N GLN A 683 24.38 -48.75 -90.60
CA GLN A 683 23.77 -49.71 -91.57
C GLN A 683 23.79 -51.25 -91.33
N PRO A 684 22.89 -52.03 -91.97
CA PRO A 684 21.50 -51.80 -92.41
C PRO A 684 20.56 -52.99 -92.03
N PRO A 685 19.25 -52.96 -92.40
CA PRO A 685 18.22 -53.85 -91.86
C PRO A 685 17.86 -55.04 -92.77
N ASN A 686 17.58 -56.20 -92.16
CA ASN A 686 16.72 -57.27 -92.68
C ASN A 686 15.63 -57.44 -91.60
N GLY A 687 14.33 -57.42 -91.84
CA GLY A 687 13.63 -57.95 -93.00
C GLY A 687 12.90 -59.22 -92.54
N GLU A 688 11.58 -59.09 -92.36
CA GLU A 688 10.56 -60.15 -92.50
C GLU A 688 10.44 -61.18 -91.35
N THR A 689 9.41 -61.07 -90.49
CA THR A 689 8.04 -61.67 -90.59
C THR A 689 8.03 -63.22 -90.46
N PRO A 690 6.91 -63.84 -90.06
CA PRO A 690 6.03 -63.52 -88.94
C PRO A 690 5.81 -64.74 -88.02
N ASP A 691 5.65 -64.47 -86.73
CA ASP A 691 5.09 -65.39 -85.74
C ASP A 691 3.55 -65.33 -85.80
N GLY A 692 2.90 -66.48 -85.62
CA GLY A 692 1.45 -66.58 -85.70
C GLY A 692 0.92 -68.01 -85.67
N ASP A 693 0.86 -68.63 -84.49
CA ASP A 693 -0.32 -69.39 -84.06
C ASP A 693 -0.19 -69.90 -82.60
N LYS A 694 -1.28 -69.67 -81.84
CA LYS A 694 -1.89 -70.58 -80.85
C LYS A 694 -1.48 -70.60 -79.36
N VAL A 695 -2.48 -70.19 -78.57
CA VAL A 695 -3.09 -70.86 -77.38
C VAL A 695 -2.64 -70.42 -75.97
N ALA A 696 -3.48 -69.55 -75.42
CA ALA A 696 -4.11 -69.57 -74.09
C ALA A 696 -3.28 -69.96 -72.85
N THR A 697 -2.97 -68.95 -72.04
CA THR A 697 -2.97 -69.04 -70.57
C THR A 697 -3.41 -67.70 -69.99
N GLY A 698 -4.51 -67.72 -69.24
CA GLY A 698 -4.96 -66.59 -68.44
C GLY A 698 -4.19 -66.50 -67.13
N THR A 699 -3.95 -65.26 -66.73
CA THR A 699 -3.61 -64.79 -65.36
C THR A 699 -2.16 -64.97 -64.92
N THR A 700 -1.31 -64.00 -65.28
CA THR A 700 -0.19 -63.54 -64.43
C THR A 700 0.26 -62.14 -64.85
N THR A 701 0.25 -61.22 -63.87
CA THR A 701 1.30 -60.24 -63.56
C THR A 701 2.00 -59.47 -64.69
N GLU A 702 1.87 -58.15 -64.57
CA GLU A 702 2.95 -57.15 -64.71
C GLU A 702 3.80 -57.26 -65.98
N SER A 703 3.36 -56.57 -67.04
CA SER A 703 4.25 -56.11 -68.09
C SER A 703 4.29 -54.59 -68.11
N ASP A 704 5.48 -54.13 -67.75
CA ASP A 704 6.18 -52.89 -68.07
C ASP A 704 5.74 -52.21 -69.40
N ASP A 705 4.55 -51.62 -69.43
CA ASP A 705 4.19 -50.70 -70.50
C ASP A 705 4.88 -49.36 -70.24
N SER A 706 6.05 -49.22 -70.88
CA SER A 706 6.69 -47.97 -71.24
C SER A 706 5.73 -47.12 -72.08
N ALA A 707 4.70 -46.57 -71.43
CA ALA A 707 3.75 -45.68 -72.07
C ALA A 707 4.50 -44.37 -72.41
N PRO A 708 4.52 -43.98 -73.69
CA PRO A 708 5.27 -42.82 -74.14
C PRO A 708 4.72 -41.58 -73.45
N VAL A 709 5.65 -40.69 -73.08
CA VAL A 709 5.40 -39.35 -72.58
C VAL A 709 4.32 -38.72 -73.47
N ALA A 710 3.09 -38.65 -72.96
CA ALA A 710 2.00 -37.99 -73.66
C ALA A 710 2.36 -36.51 -73.78
N ASP A 711 2.89 -36.18 -74.96
CA ASP A 711 3.35 -34.85 -75.32
C ASP A 711 2.14 -33.91 -75.23
N VAL A 712 2.19 -32.98 -74.28
CA VAL A 712 1.10 -32.03 -74.07
C VAL A 712 1.07 -31.12 -75.28
N SER A 713 -0.08 -31.02 -75.96
CA SER A 713 -0.15 -30.17 -77.16
C SER A 713 0.25 -28.72 -76.83
N PRO A 714 1.04 -28.05 -77.69
CA PRO A 714 1.51 -26.70 -77.44
C PRO A 714 0.35 -25.70 -77.27
N GLU A 715 -0.81 -25.97 -77.88
CA GLU A 715 -2.05 -25.20 -77.71
C GLU A 715 -2.57 -25.23 -76.27
N VAL A 716 -2.59 -26.40 -75.62
CA VAL A 716 -3.06 -26.51 -74.22
C VAL A 716 -2.11 -25.79 -73.27
N VAL A 717 -0.81 -25.81 -73.55
CA VAL A 717 0.19 -25.03 -72.79
C VAL A 717 -0.04 -23.54 -72.98
N ARG A 718 -0.30 -23.08 -74.21
CA ARG A 718 -0.63 -21.67 -74.51
C ARG A 718 -1.91 -21.23 -73.78
N ASP A 719 -2.98 -22.02 -73.81
CA ASP A 719 -4.22 -21.71 -73.10
C ASP A 719 -4.01 -21.57 -71.60
N ARG A 720 -3.22 -22.46 -71.00
CA ARG A 720 -2.91 -22.40 -69.56
C ARG A 720 -2.11 -21.15 -69.21
N LYS A 721 -1.21 -20.69 -70.09
CA LYS A 721 -0.49 -19.41 -69.91
C LYS A 721 -1.43 -18.21 -70.04
N ILE A 722 -2.39 -18.24 -70.97
CA ILE A 722 -3.44 -17.20 -71.10
C ILE A 722 -4.31 -17.16 -69.83
N GLN A 723 -4.74 -18.31 -69.31
CA GLN A 723 -5.49 -18.37 -68.05
C GLN A 723 -4.66 -17.89 -66.86
N LEU A 724 -3.38 -18.26 -66.79
CA LEU A 724 -2.48 -17.79 -65.74
C LEU A 724 -2.31 -16.25 -65.81
N LEU A 725 -2.19 -15.68 -67.01
CA LEU A 725 -2.14 -14.23 -67.19
C LEU A 725 -3.42 -13.57 -66.67
N PHE A 726 -4.60 -14.10 -67.00
CA PHE A 726 -5.85 -13.60 -66.45
C PHE A 726 -5.91 -13.69 -64.92
N ASP A 727 -5.49 -14.83 -64.36
CA ASP A 727 -5.45 -15.03 -62.90
C ASP A 727 -4.53 -14.02 -62.22
N VAL A 728 -3.37 -13.71 -62.81
CA VAL A 728 -2.42 -12.72 -62.28
C VAL A 728 -2.97 -11.31 -62.37
N LEU A 729 -3.67 -10.96 -63.46
CA LEU A 729 -4.36 -9.68 -63.59
C LEU A 729 -5.46 -9.54 -62.53
N TYR A 730 -6.28 -10.59 -62.34
CA TYR A 730 -7.33 -10.63 -61.32
C TYR A 730 -6.76 -10.51 -59.90
N LEU A 731 -5.67 -11.23 -59.60
CA LEU A 731 -4.96 -11.11 -58.32
C LEU A 731 -4.30 -9.72 -58.15
N GLY A 732 -3.83 -9.12 -59.24
CA GLY A 732 -3.29 -7.76 -59.24
C GLY A 732 -4.34 -6.74 -58.77
N GLU A 733 -5.58 -6.87 -59.25
CA GLU A 733 -6.70 -6.04 -58.79
C GLU A 733 -7.08 -6.32 -57.33
N ALA A 734 -7.09 -7.59 -56.92
CA ALA A 734 -7.38 -7.97 -55.53
C ALA A 734 -6.32 -7.50 -54.52
N LEU A 735 -5.08 -7.33 -54.98
CA LEU A 735 -3.93 -6.91 -54.18
C LEU A 735 -3.51 -5.47 -54.48
N ALA A 736 -4.34 -4.71 -55.18
CA ALA A 736 -4.07 -3.30 -55.46
C ALA A 736 -3.96 -2.51 -54.15
N LEU A 737 -2.96 -1.65 -54.08
CA LEU A 737 -2.72 -0.75 -52.97
C LEU A 737 -3.54 0.51 -53.17
N ARG A 738 -4.14 1.04 -52.09
CA ARG A 738 -4.95 2.26 -52.19
C ARG A 738 -4.07 3.50 -52.35
N ASP A 739 -2.95 3.52 -51.63
CA ASP A 739 -1.93 4.58 -51.68
C ASP A 739 -0.70 4.08 -52.46
N ALA A 740 -0.74 4.27 -53.78
CA ALA A 740 0.30 3.80 -54.70
C ALA A 740 1.59 4.65 -54.68
N LEU A 741 1.70 5.65 -53.80
CA LEU A 741 2.68 6.73 -53.98
C LEU A 741 4.15 6.30 -53.83
N ASP A 742 4.47 5.18 -53.18
CA ASP A 742 5.86 4.81 -52.90
C ASP A 742 6.21 3.32 -53.10
N PHE A 743 5.32 2.49 -53.67
CA PHE A 743 5.54 1.05 -53.70
C PHE A 743 6.11 0.50 -55.01
N GLN A 744 7.43 0.24 -55.03
CA GLN A 744 8.13 -0.46 -56.13
C GLN A 744 7.59 -1.86 -56.46
N GLY A 745 6.90 -2.56 -55.53
CA GLY A 745 6.44 -3.92 -55.83
C GLY A 745 5.22 -4.00 -56.74
N GLU A 746 4.48 -2.89 -56.98
CA GLU A 746 3.55 -2.85 -58.13
C GLU A 746 4.32 -3.07 -59.45
N ASP A 747 5.56 -2.58 -59.54
CA ASP A 747 6.41 -2.79 -60.72
C ASP A 747 6.86 -4.25 -60.86
N GLU A 748 7.01 -5.00 -59.77
CA GLU A 748 7.41 -6.42 -59.82
C GLU A 748 6.30 -7.30 -60.39
N LEU A 749 5.05 -7.14 -59.93
CA LEU A 749 3.93 -7.90 -60.49
C LEU A 749 3.63 -7.45 -61.92
N ARG A 750 3.71 -6.14 -62.21
CA ARG A 750 3.59 -5.62 -63.60
C ARG A 750 4.68 -6.18 -64.51
N SER A 751 5.91 -6.29 -64.04
CA SER A 751 7.02 -6.91 -64.78
C SER A 751 6.75 -8.39 -65.04
N THR A 752 6.20 -9.08 -64.04
CA THR A 752 5.79 -10.49 -64.18
C THR A 752 4.68 -10.64 -65.23
N ILE A 753 3.65 -9.77 -65.20
CA ILE A 753 2.59 -9.71 -66.22
C ILE A 753 3.19 -9.50 -67.61
N GLY A 754 4.16 -8.60 -67.75
CA GLY A 754 4.89 -8.38 -69.00
C GLY A 754 5.66 -9.63 -69.46
N LEU A 755 6.28 -10.37 -68.54
CA LEU A 755 6.98 -11.63 -68.84
C LEU A 755 6.01 -12.72 -69.33
N ILE A 756 4.83 -12.87 -68.70
CA ILE A 756 3.81 -13.84 -69.16
C ILE A 756 3.29 -13.45 -70.55
N SER A 757 2.98 -12.17 -70.74
CA SER A 757 2.44 -11.64 -72.00
C SER A 757 3.40 -11.91 -73.17
N LYS A 758 4.70 -11.65 -72.98
CA LYS A 758 5.76 -11.95 -73.97
C LYS A 758 5.93 -13.43 -74.28
N ASN A 759 5.41 -14.34 -73.45
CA ASN A 759 5.52 -15.78 -73.64
C ASN A 759 4.25 -16.38 -74.30
N VAL A 760 3.15 -15.64 -74.29
CA VAL A 760 1.88 -16.04 -74.91
C VAL A 760 1.83 -15.64 -76.39
N ASP A 761 2.69 -14.69 -76.80
CA ASP A 761 2.78 -14.12 -78.15
C ASP A 761 1.41 -13.70 -78.69
N PHE A 762 0.81 -12.67 -78.08
CA PHE A 762 -0.38 -12.04 -78.65
C PHE A 762 -0.02 -11.25 -79.92
N ASP A 763 -0.90 -11.23 -80.91
CA ASP A 763 -0.69 -10.49 -82.16
C ASP A 763 -0.83 -8.96 -81.98
N GLY A 764 -1.28 -8.49 -80.80
CA GLY A 764 -1.32 -7.07 -80.42
C GLY A 764 -1.58 -6.80 -78.93
N ASP A 765 -1.69 -5.52 -78.56
CA ASP A 765 -1.98 -5.06 -77.19
C ASP A 765 -3.49 -5.14 -76.84
N ALA A 766 -4.36 -5.33 -77.85
CA ALA A 766 -5.82 -5.30 -77.68
C ALA A 766 -6.34 -6.48 -76.84
N GLU A 767 -5.77 -7.67 -77.01
CA GLU A 767 -6.12 -8.85 -76.20
C GLU A 767 -5.74 -8.63 -74.74
N LEU A 768 -4.55 -8.08 -74.47
CA LEU A 768 -4.08 -7.79 -73.12
C LEU A 768 -4.98 -6.76 -72.41
N GLU A 769 -5.35 -5.68 -73.09
CA GLU A 769 -6.27 -4.68 -72.54
C GLU A 769 -7.68 -5.25 -72.31
N THR A 770 -8.14 -6.17 -73.15
CA THR A 770 -9.40 -6.88 -72.96
C THR A 770 -9.36 -7.76 -71.72
N LEU A 771 -8.26 -8.50 -71.51
CA LEU A 771 -8.07 -9.32 -70.31
C LEU A 771 -8.02 -8.47 -69.04
N LYS A 772 -7.30 -7.34 -69.05
CA LYS A 772 -7.25 -6.40 -67.92
C LYS A 772 -8.63 -5.88 -67.55
N LYS A 773 -9.41 -5.40 -68.51
CA LYS A 773 -10.78 -4.90 -68.28
C LYS A 773 -11.70 -5.98 -67.71
N ARG A 774 -11.66 -7.18 -68.27
CA ARG A 774 -12.45 -8.32 -67.77
C ARG A 774 -12.05 -8.71 -66.34
N ALA A 775 -10.75 -8.75 -66.04
CA ALA A 775 -10.26 -9.03 -64.69
C ALA A 775 -10.74 -7.97 -63.68
N GLN A 776 -10.67 -6.68 -64.04
CA GLN A 776 -11.17 -5.56 -63.24
C GLN A 776 -12.67 -5.63 -62.97
N GLU A 777 -13.48 -5.86 -64.00
CA GLU A 777 -14.93 -6.00 -63.87
C GLU A 777 -15.29 -7.19 -62.98
N TYR A 778 -14.61 -8.31 -63.16
CA TYR A 778 -14.84 -9.50 -62.36
C TYR A 778 -14.41 -9.34 -60.90
N TRP A 779 -13.33 -8.58 -60.63
CA TRP A 779 -12.98 -8.20 -59.26
C TRP A 779 -14.05 -7.35 -58.60
N LYS A 780 -14.58 -6.32 -59.30
CA LYS A 780 -15.69 -5.50 -58.76
C LYS A 780 -16.93 -6.32 -58.40
N GLN A 781 -17.22 -7.39 -59.15
CA GLN A 781 -18.32 -8.31 -58.84
C GLN A 781 -18.02 -9.22 -57.64
N THR A 782 -16.75 -9.49 -57.34
CA THR A 782 -16.33 -10.50 -56.35
C THR A 782 -15.70 -9.91 -55.08
N GLN A 783 -15.35 -8.63 -55.04
CA GLN A 783 -14.66 -7.97 -53.93
C GLN A 783 -15.36 -8.13 -52.57
N LEU A 784 -16.70 -8.10 -52.55
CA LEU A 784 -17.50 -8.25 -51.32
C LEU A 784 -17.35 -9.63 -50.67
N LEU A 785 -17.01 -10.66 -51.44
CA LEU A 785 -16.73 -12.00 -50.92
C LEU A 785 -15.41 -12.04 -50.13
N PHE A 786 -14.55 -11.04 -50.34
CA PHE A 786 -13.22 -10.93 -49.78
C PHE A 786 -13.04 -9.61 -49.01
N GLY A 787 -14.04 -9.21 -48.22
CA GLY A 787 -14.11 -7.87 -47.60
C GLY A 787 -12.91 -7.43 -46.74
N LEU A 788 -11.99 -8.32 -46.34
CA LEU A 788 -10.72 -7.93 -45.69
C LEU A 788 -9.65 -7.40 -46.68
N LEU A 789 -9.84 -7.64 -47.98
CA LEU A 789 -8.95 -7.20 -49.06
C LEU A 789 -9.52 -6.00 -49.85
N GLY A 790 -10.85 -5.90 -49.89
CA GLY A 790 -11.60 -4.94 -50.70
C GLY A 790 -11.64 -3.53 -50.14
#